data_AF-A0A924DM03-F1
#
_entry.id   AF-A0A924DM03-F1
#
_cell.length_a   1.000
_cell.length_b   1.000
_cell.length_c   1.000
_cell.angle_alpha   90.00
_cell.angle_beta   90.00
_cell.angle_gamma   90.00
#
_symmetry.space_group_name_H-M   'P 1'
#
loop_
_entity.id
_entity.type
_entity.pdbx_description
1 polymer ?
#
loop_
_entity_poly.entity_id
_entity_poly.type
_entity_poly.pdbx_seq_one_letter_code
_entity_poly.pdbx_strand_id
1 'polypeptide(L)'
;MKNIYLLIFALIGILPASFSQVNSTASGGNWSDPGTWAGGTVPVNTDDVIVVDGAMVTLDVDATIVSLTVGQGVSGILEFEAITARTLTVTADVTINTGGIFRSSVSGTQTTHVLSANGNITNNGSLNFSTNGNTAGAAIIFTGAANNSFSGTGITTDVSAITIDKGTSEASVLELAVDNFSFQGSTSTPGVVQSFLTLVNGTFKISGTFTMDNAVFTGTGAYTIPETAGLWLNNPNFTVNARAGTANVDGTLQVDAGTMNIGTAVNNRLGYIAGTVITINGGVVNVASRFSATTTFGIIYTQTGGILNVNTVGSTSVTRASFDIRNNDNSLFAMSGGLIVLQNPGISGSGPRDYFNDASIINITGGTLQVGNALTTGAQTFFLAGKAPAIVIDNATGGHTVQLFDNLSVFGNTTVNSGTTLNLDDQVAGHNFIQIGSTITNGGTLNGTAASSLLSFSGTAAQTYGGDGVLTSPVANLELNNAAGLSITNTVATDITANQFFMLSGDIITGVSTVAVGTGTAALGIFNYTSGTIVGKFKRWIAASTGNTDFPVGIVGATRTASIDFTQAPTIGGTLTAQWQSLYPGANGLPLTEPGYPVLDSTASDGYWTVIAADGLTDGIYTGTFTGTNITTVIDFTQVVLVKRADASSPWTLDGTHVPSTGSNTSPILSRTGMIGFSDFAIAGTGNVSILPITVQYFKGSKLASGNLLDWKVTCTNTPSATMVLERSNDARKFSAINSVTATALRCLQPFSYIDAAPNAGINYYRIKLIDADGKFAYSDIIALLNKEKGFDIVSMVPNPVQDITVLNIASAVATKMSIVVTDAAGKRVAIRTISLVAGSNKVQLDFSNLSAGNYQVTGYTSGAEKKTLRFIKN
;
A
#
# COMPACT_ATOMS: atom_id res chain seq x y z
N MET A 1 -0.95 -22.37 56.93
CA MET A 1 0.19 -21.76 57.64
C MET A 1 0.99 -20.98 56.61
N LYS A 2 0.67 -19.70 56.41
CA LYS A 2 1.27 -18.51 57.04
C LYS A 2 2.76 -18.35 56.69
N ASN A 3 3.08 -17.36 55.86
CA ASN A 3 3.94 -16.23 56.23
C ASN A 3 3.90 -15.16 55.12
N ILE A 4 3.08 -14.14 55.36
CA ILE A 4 3.09 -12.85 54.66
C ILE A 4 4.10 -11.98 55.40
N TYR A 5 5.14 -11.51 54.71
CA TYR A 5 6.00 -10.44 55.20
C TYR A 5 5.29 -9.10 54.94
N LEU A 6 4.84 -8.47 56.02
CA LEU A 6 4.29 -7.13 56.04
C LEU A 6 5.47 -6.14 56.02
N LEU A 7 5.76 -5.53 54.87
CA LEU A 7 6.63 -4.35 54.81
C LEU A 7 5.85 -3.14 55.31
N ILE A 8 6.25 -2.60 56.46
CA ILE A 8 5.80 -1.30 56.95
C ILE A 8 6.60 -0.23 56.19
N PHE A 9 5.96 0.41 55.20
CA PHE A 9 6.39 1.73 54.75
C PHE A 9 5.75 2.76 55.69
N ALA A 10 6.60 3.48 56.43
CA ALA A 10 6.19 4.66 57.18
C ALA A 10 5.72 5.72 56.16
N LEU A 11 4.41 5.87 56.02
CA LEU A 11 3.78 6.97 55.32
C LEU A 11 4.03 8.23 56.16
N ILE A 12 5.10 8.99 55.85
CA ILE A 12 5.15 10.40 56.23
C ILE A 12 4.08 11.07 55.35
N GLY A 13 2.85 11.09 55.87
CA GLY A 13 1.78 11.90 55.32
C GLY A 13 2.19 13.35 55.48
N ILE A 14 2.65 13.97 54.41
CA ILE A 14 2.56 15.42 54.26
C ILE A 14 1.06 15.70 54.24
N LEU A 15 0.51 16.13 55.39
CA LEU A 15 -0.83 16.73 55.43
C LEU A 15 -0.83 17.86 54.39
N PRO A 16 -1.81 17.93 53.47
CA PRO A 16 -1.96 19.13 52.65
C PRO A 16 -2.12 20.31 53.60
N ALA A 17 -1.49 21.44 53.28
CA ALA A 17 -1.73 22.68 54.00
C ALA A 17 -3.24 22.89 54.09
N SER A 18 -3.79 22.96 55.30
CA SER A 18 -5.23 23.22 55.48
C SER A 18 -5.49 24.69 55.14
N PHE A 19 -5.95 24.94 53.92
CA PHE A 19 -6.43 26.26 53.52
C PHE A 19 -7.72 26.58 54.26
N SER A 20 -7.94 27.87 54.49
CA SER A 20 -9.12 28.36 55.22
C SER A 20 -10.28 28.50 54.23
N GLN A 21 -11.41 27.84 54.48
CA GLN A 21 -12.60 28.01 53.64
C GLN A 21 -13.36 29.26 54.09
N VAL A 22 -13.61 30.18 53.15
CA VAL A 22 -14.35 31.43 53.37
C VAL A 22 -15.59 31.46 52.49
N ASN A 23 -16.77 31.47 53.13
CA ASN A 23 -18.06 31.47 52.45
C ASN A 23 -18.67 32.87 52.46
N SER A 24 -19.32 33.29 51.37
CA SER A 24 -20.12 34.51 51.38
C SER A 24 -21.38 34.33 52.24
N THR A 25 -21.96 35.44 52.71
CA THR A 25 -23.32 35.45 53.27
C THR A 25 -24.35 35.41 52.13
N ALA A 26 -25.56 34.93 52.40
CA ALA A 26 -26.63 34.89 51.41
C ALA A 26 -27.13 36.28 50.99
N SER A 27 -26.86 37.33 51.79
CA SER A 27 -27.14 38.72 51.42
C SER A 27 -26.20 39.24 50.33
N GLY A 28 -25.02 38.62 50.17
CA GLY A 28 -23.98 39.14 49.28
C GLY A 28 -23.47 40.52 49.71
N GLY A 29 -22.86 41.24 48.77
CA GLY A 29 -22.27 42.56 48.98
C GLY A 29 -20.98 42.77 48.20
N ASN A 30 -20.25 43.82 48.54
CA ASN A 30 -18.93 44.09 47.96
C ASN A 30 -17.89 43.12 48.52
N TRP A 31 -16.96 42.65 47.70
CA TRP A 31 -15.89 41.74 48.11
C TRP A 31 -15.06 42.33 49.25
N SER A 32 -14.78 43.63 49.20
CA SER A 32 -13.99 44.34 50.21
C SER A 32 -14.69 44.50 51.58
N ASP A 33 -16.01 44.27 51.65
CA ASP A 33 -16.79 44.43 52.89
C ASP A 33 -16.74 43.15 53.75
N PRO A 34 -16.24 43.21 55.00
CA PRO A 34 -16.33 42.10 55.95
C PRO A 34 -17.73 41.50 56.09
N GLY A 35 -18.79 42.30 55.97
CA GLY A 35 -20.19 41.84 56.07
C GLY A 35 -20.64 40.89 54.95
N THR A 36 -19.93 40.88 53.82
CA THR A 36 -20.17 39.96 52.70
C THR A 36 -19.77 38.53 53.04
N TRP A 37 -18.91 38.33 54.05
CA TRP A 37 -18.28 37.04 54.34
C TRP A 37 -18.70 36.47 55.69
N ALA A 38 -19.03 35.18 55.72
CA ALA A 38 -19.38 34.48 56.94
C ALA A 38 -18.21 34.53 57.93
N GLY A 39 -18.44 35.06 59.13
CA GLY A 39 -17.39 35.27 60.12
C GLY A 39 -16.61 36.58 59.98
N GLY A 40 -16.99 37.47 59.05
CA GLY A 40 -16.43 38.82 58.97
C GLY A 40 -15.01 38.90 58.39
N THR A 41 -14.54 37.85 57.72
CA THR A 41 -13.17 37.77 57.20
C THR A 41 -13.20 37.89 55.68
N VAL A 42 -12.61 38.96 55.15
CA VAL A 42 -12.46 39.15 53.70
C VAL A 42 -11.44 38.15 53.16
N PRO A 43 -11.71 37.42 52.05
CA PRO A 43 -10.81 36.41 51.51
C PRO A 43 -9.45 36.96 51.12
N VAL A 44 -8.41 36.16 51.40
CA VAL A 44 -7.01 36.43 51.06
C VAL A 44 -6.38 35.24 50.32
N ASN A 45 -5.09 35.34 50.00
CA ASN A 45 -4.35 34.41 49.13
C ASN A 45 -4.11 33.01 49.71
N THR A 46 -4.67 32.70 50.87
CA THR A 46 -4.64 31.38 51.53
C THR A 46 -6.02 30.73 51.60
N ASP A 47 -7.05 31.37 51.06
CA ASP A 47 -8.43 30.95 51.26
C ASP A 47 -9.04 30.25 50.04
N ASP A 48 -9.84 29.23 50.32
CA ASP A 48 -10.79 28.62 49.39
C ASP A 48 -12.12 29.36 49.51
N VAL A 49 -12.57 30.01 48.44
CA VAL A 49 -13.74 30.89 48.47
C VAL A 49 -14.96 30.21 47.88
N ILE A 50 -16.09 30.27 48.60
CA ILE A 50 -17.39 29.85 48.09
C ILE A 50 -18.37 31.02 48.09
N VAL A 51 -18.85 31.40 46.91
CA VAL A 51 -20.03 32.28 46.78
C VAL A 51 -21.27 31.42 46.89
N VAL A 52 -21.97 31.51 48.02
CA VAL A 52 -23.09 30.61 48.34
C VAL A 52 -24.33 30.90 47.49
N ASP A 53 -25.25 29.93 47.42
CA ASP A 53 -26.54 30.12 46.76
C ASP A 53 -27.28 31.34 47.37
N GLY A 54 -27.95 32.12 46.52
CA GLY A 54 -28.68 33.33 46.88
C GLY A 54 -27.82 34.59 46.99
N ALA A 55 -26.51 34.47 47.13
CA ALA A 55 -25.60 35.61 47.23
C ALA A 55 -25.36 36.29 45.87
N MET A 56 -25.20 37.62 45.89
CA MET A 56 -24.59 38.39 44.82
C MET A 56 -23.38 39.15 45.37
N VAL A 57 -22.18 38.72 44.98
CA VAL A 57 -20.92 39.32 45.41
C VAL A 57 -20.33 40.14 44.27
N THR A 58 -20.04 41.41 44.52
CA THR A 58 -19.38 42.31 43.57
C THR A 58 -17.89 42.42 43.91
N LEU A 59 -17.02 42.02 42.99
CA LEU A 59 -15.57 42.23 43.09
C LEU A 59 -15.24 43.70 42.83
N ASP A 60 -15.07 44.45 43.91
CA ASP A 60 -14.79 45.89 43.94
C ASP A 60 -13.34 46.22 44.34
N VAL A 61 -12.50 45.19 44.52
CA VAL A 61 -11.08 45.29 44.84
C VAL A 61 -10.32 44.18 44.14
N ASP A 62 -9.04 44.39 43.83
CA ASP A 62 -8.19 43.30 43.36
C ASP A 62 -8.04 42.26 44.47
N ALA A 63 -8.15 40.98 44.12
CA ALA A 63 -8.12 39.90 45.07
C ALA A 63 -7.26 38.74 44.57
N THR A 64 -6.63 38.05 45.51
CA THR A 64 -5.87 36.82 45.26
C THR A 64 -6.36 35.78 46.24
N ILE A 65 -6.69 34.59 45.75
CA ILE A 65 -7.25 33.47 46.52
C ILE A 65 -6.68 32.12 46.06
N VAL A 66 -6.94 31.06 46.82
CA VAL A 66 -6.54 29.70 46.45
C VAL A 66 -7.50 29.16 45.39
N SER A 67 -8.75 28.88 45.76
CA SER A 67 -9.77 28.38 44.83
C SER A 67 -11.05 29.22 44.89
N LEU A 68 -11.86 29.12 43.83
CA LEU A 68 -13.17 29.78 43.76
C LEU A 68 -14.24 28.76 43.40
N THR A 69 -15.31 28.72 44.19
CA THR A 69 -16.57 28.03 43.85
C THR A 69 -17.71 29.04 43.80
N VAL A 70 -18.41 29.14 42.65
CA VAL A 70 -19.59 30.01 42.49
C VAL A 70 -20.85 29.15 42.44
N GLY A 71 -21.69 29.33 43.44
CA GLY A 71 -22.92 28.59 43.67
C GLY A 71 -22.70 27.19 44.23
N GLN A 72 -23.74 26.62 44.83
CA GLN A 72 -23.73 25.27 45.43
C GLN A 72 -24.74 24.33 44.75
N GLY A 73 -25.16 24.68 43.53
CA GLY A 73 -26.06 23.88 42.69
C GLY A 73 -27.41 24.52 42.41
N VAL A 74 -27.70 25.70 42.97
CA VAL A 74 -28.97 26.41 42.77
C VAL A 74 -28.80 27.80 42.19
N SER A 75 -27.95 28.64 42.80
CA SER A 75 -27.76 30.04 42.40
C SER A 75 -26.43 30.59 42.95
N GLY A 76 -26.24 31.91 42.99
CA GLY A 76 -25.00 32.54 43.45
C GLY A 76 -24.31 33.27 42.31
N ILE A 77 -23.98 34.53 42.54
CA ILE A 77 -23.45 35.42 41.50
C ILE A 77 -22.15 36.02 42.02
N LEU A 78 -21.06 35.84 41.26
CA LEU A 78 -19.86 36.66 41.35
C LEU A 78 -19.83 37.62 40.16
N GLU A 79 -19.68 38.90 40.41
CA GLU A 79 -19.70 39.94 39.38
C GLU A 79 -18.50 40.88 39.53
N PHE A 80 -17.78 41.18 38.44
CA PHE A 80 -16.83 42.30 38.44
C PHE A 80 -17.56 43.65 38.46
N GLU A 81 -17.06 44.63 39.21
CA GLU A 81 -17.67 45.97 39.29
C GLU A 81 -17.79 46.70 37.93
N ALA A 82 -18.56 47.80 37.89
CA ALA A 82 -18.92 48.47 36.62
C ALA A 82 -17.92 49.53 36.12
N ILE A 83 -16.99 50.00 36.97
CA ILE A 83 -16.24 51.24 36.72
C ILE A 83 -14.74 50.99 36.64
N THR A 84 -14.16 50.40 37.68
CA THR A 84 -12.70 50.26 37.81
C THR A 84 -12.26 48.87 37.37
N ALA A 85 -11.20 48.77 36.55
CA ALA A 85 -10.60 47.49 36.22
C ALA A 85 -10.22 46.73 37.50
N ARG A 86 -10.56 45.44 37.55
CA ARG A 86 -10.21 44.56 38.67
C ARG A 86 -9.57 43.28 38.20
N THR A 87 -8.67 42.77 39.01
CA THR A 87 -8.03 41.48 38.81
C THR A 87 -8.40 40.53 39.95
N LEU A 88 -8.96 39.37 39.59
CA LEU A 88 -9.08 38.23 40.49
C LEU A 88 -8.02 37.20 40.12
N THR A 89 -7.10 36.91 41.04
CA THR A 89 -6.08 35.88 40.87
C THR A 89 -6.47 34.62 41.66
N VAL A 90 -6.56 33.48 40.98
CA VAL A 90 -6.92 32.19 41.56
C VAL A 90 -5.76 31.22 41.31
N THR A 91 -5.13 30.78 42.39
CA THR A 91 -3.89 29.96 42.33
C THR A 91 -4.14 28.46 42.20
N ALA A 92 -5.37 28.01 42.39
CA ALA A 92 -5.87 26.67 42.13
C ALA A 92 -7.08 26.76 41.16
N ASP A 93 -8.14 26.00 41.41
CA ASP A 93 -9.26 25.83 40.48
C ASP A 93 -10.38 26.87 40.66
N VAL A 94 -11.03 27.21 39.55
CA VAL A 94 -12.30 27.95 39.50
C VAL A 94 -13.42 26.98 39.10
N THR A 95 -14.45 26.88 39.91
CA THR A 95 -15.64 26.07 39.64
C THR A 95 -16.89 26.94 39.67
N ILE A 96 -17.64 26.96 38.57
CA ILE A 96 -18.97 27.56 38.50
C ILE A 96 -19.96 26.41 38.46
N ASN A 97 -20.65 26.18 39.57
CA ASN A 97 -21.62 25.10 39.66
C ASN A 97 -22.90 25.44 38.88
N THR A 98 -23.73 24.42 38.64
CA THR A 98 -25.06 24.62 38.06
C THR A 98 -25.84 25.68 38.83
N GLY A 99 -26.46 26.62 38.11
CA GLY A 99 -27.13 27.79 38.70
C GLY A 99 -26.22 28.94 39.11
N GLY A 100 -24.92 28.69 39.32
CA GLY A 100 -23.92 29.73 39.58
C GLY A 100 -23.65 30.61 38.36
N ILE A 101 -23.37 31.90 38.59
CA ILE A 101 -23.07 32.87 37.55
C ILE A 101 -21.78 33.61 37.90
N PHE A 102 -20.78 33.55 37.02
CA PHE A 102 -19.61 34.43 37.09
C PHE A 102 -19.60 35.35 35.88
N ARG A 103 -19.69 36.66 36.10
CA ARG A 103 -19.84 37.62 35.00
C ARG A 103 -19.10 38.94 35.20
N SER A 104 -18.95 39.72 34.13
CA SER A 104 -18.74 41.16 34.22
C SER A 104 -20.06 41.88 34.53
N SER A 105 -19.98 43.12 35.03
CA SER A 105 -21.17 43.93 35.35
C SER A 105 -22.16 44.00 34.18
N VAL A 106 -23.45 43.87 34.47
CA VAL A 106 -24.53 44.04 33.47
C VAL A 106 -24.79 45.51 33.12
N SER A 107 -24.05 46.44 33.72
CA SER A 107 -24.08 47.88 33.48
C SER A 107 -22.65 48.46 33.41
N GLY A 108 -22.48 49.68 32.94
CA GLY A 108 -21.16 50.30 32.80
C GLY A 108 -20.43 49.88 31.54
N THR A 109 -19.16 50.32 31.40
CA THR A 109 -18.39 50.20 30.14
C THR A 109 -16.98 49.66 30.35
N GLN A 110 -16.72 48.98 31.47
CA GLN A 110 -15.39 48.53 31.82
C GLN A 110 -15.08 47.17 31.19
N THR A 111 -14.09 47.11 30.28
CA THR A 111 -13.77 45.91 29.47
C THR A 111 -12.46 45.24 29.83
N THR A 112 -11.68 45.81 30.76
CA THR A 112 -10.32 45.36 31.07
C THR A 112 -10.19 44.71 32.45
N HIS A 113 -11.27 44.12 32.97
CA HIS A 113 -11.16 43.22 34.13
C HIS A 113 -10.35 41.96 33.75
N VAL A 114 -9.79 41.28 34.75
CA VAL A 114 -8.97 40.09 34.54
C VAL A 114 -9.33 39.01 35.55
N LEU A 115 -9.58 37.79 35.06
CA LEU A 115 -9.46 36.56 35.82
C LEU A 115 -8.10 35.92 35.50
N SER A 116 -7.16 35.95 36.44
CA SER A 116 -5.89 35.23 36.34
C SER A 116 -6.04 33.86 36.98
N ALA A 117 -6.09 32.80 36.15
CA ALA A 117 -6.30 31.43 36.58
C ALA A 117 -5.01 30.61 36.45
N ASN A 118 -4.55 30.01 37.56
CA ASN A 118 -3.41 29.10 37.54
C ASN A 118 -3.84 27.62 37.41
N GLY A 119 -5.01 27.27 37.97
CA GLY A 119 -5.62 25.95 37.88
C GLY A 119 -6.63 25.81 36.74
N ASN A 120 -7.51 24.82 36.89
CA ASN A 120 -8.60 24.55 35.95
C ASN A 120 -9.72 25.58 36.09
N ILE A 121 -10.47 25.79 35.01
CA ILE A 121 -11.79 26.43 35.06
C ILE A 121 -12.83 25.39 34.66
N THR A 122 -13.76 25.10 35.55
CA THR A 122 -14.91 24.23 35.29
C THR A 122 -16.20 25.04 35.33
N ASN A 123 -16.85 25.23 34.19
CA ASN A 123 -18.10 25.96 34.06
C ASN A 123 -19.29 25.01 33.82
N ASN A 124 -20.03 24.69 34.87
CA ASN A 124 -21.31 23.95 34.82
C ASN A 124 -22.54 24.88 34.99
N GLY A 125 -22.31 26.18 35.17
CA GLY A 125 -23.34 27.21 35.30
C GLY A 125 -23.31 28.19 34.13
N SER A 126 -23.04 29.45 34.41
CA SER A 126 -22.88 30.51 33.42
C SER A 126 -21.63 31.34 33.67
N LEU A 127 -20.69 31.33 32.74
CA LEU A 127 -19.59 32.28 32.65
C LEU A 127 -19.92 33.28 31.53
N ASN A 128 -20.02 34.57 31.86
CA ASN A 128 -20.29 35.63 30.87
C ASN A 128 -19.43 36.86 31.12
N PHE A 129 -18.33 36.97 30.38
CA PHE A 129 -17.37 38.07 30.48
C PHE A 129 -17.46 39.06 29.31
N SER A 130 -18.60 39.14 28.64
CA SER A 130 -18.90 40.12 27.59
C SER A 130 -20.34 40.63 27.71
N THR A 131 -20.61 41.26 28.84
CA THR A 131 -21.95 41.76 29.21
C THR A 131 -22.23 43.15 28.63
N ASN A 132 -23.46 43.63 28.85
CA ASN A 132 -23.93 44.96 28.43
C ASN A 132 -23.70 45.24 26.93
N GLY A 133 -24.04 44.27 26.06
CA GLY A 133 -23.81 44.40 24.61
C GLY A 133 -22.33 44.49 24.24
N ASN A 134 -21.47 43.71 24.88
CA ASN A 134 -20.00 43.68 24.71
C ASN A 134 -19.28 44.97 25.14
N THR A 135 -19.94 45.85 25.91
CA THR A 135 -19.33 47.09 26.41
C THR A 135 -18.75 46.94 27.82
N ALA A 136 -19.08 45.87 28.55
CA ALA A 136 -18.43 45.48 29.79
C ALA A 136 -17.83 44.07 29.62
N GLY A 137 -16.68 43.80 30.23
CA GLY A 137 -16.02 42.51 30.04
C GLY A 137 -14.78 42.24 30.89
N ALA A 138 -14.40 40.97 30.92
CA ALA A 138 -13.22 40.48 31.64
C ALA A 138 -12.40 39.49 30.80
N ALA A 139 -11.10 39.72 30.68
CA ALA A 139 -10.18 38.79 30.06
C ALA A 139 -9.86 37.63 31.01
N ILE A 140 -9.53 36.47 30.46
CA ILE A 140 -8.99 35.34 31.21
C ILE A 140 -7.50 35.19 30.86
N ILE A 141 -6.63 35.17 31.87
CA ILE A 141 -5.21 34.87 31.70
C ILE A 141 -4.92 33.55 32.38
N PHE A 142 -4.50 32.55 31.61
CA PHE A 142 -4.05 31.28 32.16
C PHE A 142 -2.55 31.34 32.42
N THR A 143 -2.16 31.11 33.68
CA THR A 143 -0.77 31.17 34.14
C THR A 143 -0.28 29.80 34.62
N GLY A 144 0.99 29.73 35.04
CA GLY A 144 1.57 28.53 35.63
C GLY A 144 1.97 27.44 34.63
N ALA A 145 2.90 26.57 35.04
CA ALA A 145 3.52 25.56 34.18
C ALA A 145 2.83 24.17 34.23
N ALA A 146 1.65 24.08 34.86
CA ALA A 146 0.86 22.85 34.86
C ALA A 146 -0.03 22.78 33.61
N ASN A 147 -0.38 21.56 33.20
CA ASN A 147 -1.47 21.35 32.26
C ASN A 147 -2.80 21.64 32.96
N ASN A 148 -3.68 22.39 32.31
CA ASN A 148 -4.98 22.75 32.85
C ASN A 148 -6.08 22.59 31.79
N SER A 149 -7.32 22.60 32.26
CA SER A 149 -8.51 22.55 31.41
C SER A 149 -9.41 23.76 31.66
N PHE A 150 -10.04 24.23 30.59
CA PHE A 150 -11.23 25.07 30.63
C PHE A 150 -12.39 24.25 30.07
N SER A 151 -13.23 23.72 30.95
CA SER A 151 -14.21 22.69 30.61
C SER A 151 -15.57 22.95 31.27
N GLY A 152 -16.55 22.10 30.98
CA GLY A 152 -17.82 22.06 31.67
C GLY A 152 -19.04 22.13 30.76
N THR A 153 -20.19 21.86 31.37
CA THR A 153 -21.49 21.66 30.71
C THR A 153 -22.40 22.90 30.76
N GLY A 154 -21.84 24.04 31.17
CA GLY A 154 -22.58 25.29 31.37
C GLY A 154 -23.29 25.76 30.11
N ILE A 155 -24.46 26.37 30.30
CA ILE A 155 -25.30 26.89 29.21
C ILE A 155 -24.66 28.08 28.49
N THR A 156 -23.77 28.80 29.18
CA THR A 156 -23.08 29.98 28.68
C THR A 156 -21.62 29.90 29.10
N THR A 157 -20.71 29.87 28.11
CA THR A 157 -19.29 30.23 28.29
C THR A 157 -18.96 31.31 27.28
N ASP A 158 -19.17 32.56 27.67
CA ASP A 158 -18.94 33.72 26.82
C ASP A 158 -17.72 34.50 27.32
N VAL A 159 -16.69 34.60 26.49
CA VAL A 159 -15.42 35.24 26.84
C VAL A 159 -15.23 36.54 26.06
N SER A 160 -14.46 37.48 26.63
CA SER A 160 -14.01 38.67 25.89
C SER A 160 -12.57 38.59 25.40
N ALA A 161 -11.70 37.84 26.09
CA ALA A 161 -10.32 37.57 25.67
C ALA A 161 -9.74 36.42 26.50
N ILE A 162 -8.79 35.69 25.91
CA ILE A 162 -8.02 34.62 26.54
C ILE A 162 -6.54 34.85 26.22
N THR A 163 -5.71 34.89 27.27
CA THR A 163 -4.26 34.91 27.16
C THR A 163 -3.68 33.62 27.74
N ILE A 164 -2.78 33.00 27.00
CA ILE A 164 -2.07 31.79 27.43
C ILE A 164 -0.63 32.19 27.76
N ASP A 165 -0.29 32.18 29.04
CA ASP A 165 1.03 32.51 29.58
C ASP A 165 1.47 31.45 30.59
N LYS A 166 1.59 30.22 30.08
CA LYS A 166 1.77 29.01 30.88
C LYS A 166 3.22 28.55 30.91
N GLY A 167 3.98 29.05 31.86
CA GLY A 167 5.38 28.67 32.06
C GLY A 167 6.32 29.44 31.13
N THR A 168 7.31 28.76 30.56
CA THR A 168 8.37 29.40 29.74
C THR A 168 8.64 28.67 28.41
N SER A 169 7.77 27.71 28.05
CA SER A 169 7.85 26.92 26.81
C SER A 169 6.47 26.42 26.41
N GLU A 170 6.38 25.80 25.24
CA GLU A 170 5.15 25.27 24.64
C GLU A 170 4.60 24.02 25.36
N ALA A 171 5.36 23.44 26.30
CA ALA A 171 5.06 22.16 26.94
C ALA A 171 3.78 22.16 27.80
N SER A 172 3.42 23.30 28.40
CA SER A 172 2.23 23.39 29.26
C SER A 172 0.98 23.60 28.43
N VAL A 173 0.00 22.70 28.54
CA VAL A 173 -1.22 22.72 27.73
C VAL A 173 -2.41 23.28 28.51
N LEU A 174 -3.12 24.25 27.93
CA LEU A 174 -4.50 24.54 28.31
C LEU A 174 -5.45 23.88 27.31
N GLU A 175 -6.29 22.97 27.78
CA GLU A 175 -7.35 22.35 26.96
C GLU A 175 -8.70 23.05 27.14
N LEU A 176 -9.20 23.69 26.09
CA LEU A 176 -10.58 24.18 25.99
C LEU A 176 -11.50 23.02 25.57
N ALA A 177 -12.38 22.59 26.47
CA ALA A 177 -13.30 21.47 26.29
C ALA A 177 -14.65 21.75 26.96
N VAL A 178 -15.27 22.87 26.61
CA VAL A 178 -16.63 23.25 27.05
C VAL A 178 -17.69 22.76 26.06
N ASP A 179 -18.93 22.59 26.53
CA ASP A 179 -20.06 22.22 25.66
C ASP A 179 -20.58 23.40 24.82
N ASN A 180 -20.58 24.60 25.41
CA ASN A 180 -20.99 25.84 24.76
C ASN A 180 -19.88 26.87 24.89
N PHE A 181 -19.44 27.46 23.79
CA PHE A 181 -18.43 28.51 23.75
C PHE A 181 -18.83 29.63 22.81
N SER A 182 -18.75 30.87 23.27
CA SER A 182 -18.88 32.06 22.44
C SER A 182 -17.82 33.08 22.81
N PHE A 183 -17.54 33.96 21.85
CA PHE A 183 -16.72 35.12 22.06
C PHE A 183 -17.56 36.36 21.75
N GLN A 184 -17.73 37.22 22.76
CA GLN A 184 -18.57 38.42 22.68
C GLN A 184 -19.99 38.13 22.16
N GLY A 185 -20.59 37.06 22.68
CA GLY A 185 -21.93 36.60 22.34
C GLY A 185 -22.05 35.95 20.95
N SER A 186 -20.94 35.73 20.23
CA SER A 186 -20.96 35.13 18.90
C SER A 186 -20.20 33.81 18.82
N THR A 187 -20.78 32.86 18.08
CA THR A 187 -20.14 31.59 17.66
C THR A 187 -19.60 31.67 16.23
N SER A 188 -19.90 32.75 15.50
CA SER A 188 -19.51 32.96 14.12
C SER A 188 -19.18 34.43 13.88
N THR A 189 -17.94 34.71 13.46
CA THR A 189 -17.53 36.08 13.11
C THR A 189 -16.98 36.17 11.67
N PRO A 190 -17.70 35.72 10.63
CA PRO A 190 -17.20 35.76 9.26
C PRO A 190 -17.17 37.23 8.80
N GLY A 191 -16.02 37.70 8.33
CA GLY A 191 -15.86 39.07 7.82
C GLY A 191 -15.69 40.17 8.88
N VAL A 192 -15.67 39.83 10.18
CA VAL A 192 -15.40 40.79 11.27
C VAL A 192 -14.06 40.46 11.94
N VAL A 193 -13.28 41.50 12.24
CA VAL A 193 -11.91 41.50 12.79
C VAL A 193 -11.82 41.05 14.26
N GLN A 194 -12.88 40.45 14.80
CA GLN A 194 -12.90 40.13 16.23
C GLN A 194 -12.20 38.77 16.50
N SER A 195 -11.44 38.72 17.58
CA SER A 195 -10.57 37.60 17.97
C SER A 195 -10.38 37.59 19.48
N PHE A 196 -10.16 36.42 20.06
CA PHE A 196 -10.07 36.29 21.52
C PHE A 196 -8.70 35.83 22.03
N LEU A 197 -7.83 35.25 21.20
CA LEU A 197 -6.63 34.56 21.68
C LEU A 197 -5.36 35.40 21.57
N THR A 198 -4.62 35.48 22.67
CA THR A 198 -3.21 35.91 22.74
C THR A 198 -2.36 34.75 23.26
N LEU A 199 -1.29 34.40 22.53
CA LEU A 199 -0.33 33.38 22.93
C LEU A 199 0.97 34.04 23.41
N VAL A 200 1.42 33.69 24.61
CA VAL A 200 2.70 34.14 25.19
C VAL A 200 3.60 32.93 25.46
N ASN A 201 3.16 31.99 26.30
CA ASN A 201 3.86 30.75 26.62
C ASN A 201 2.86 29.60 26.76
N GLY A 202 3.23 28.39 26.36
CA GLY A 202 2.38 27.20 26.45
C GLY A 202 1.49 26.96 25.23
N THR A 203 0.82 25.82 25.21
CA THR A 203 -0.01 25.37 24.10
C THR A 203 -1.50 25.55 24.41
N PHE A 204 -2.23 26.21 23.51
CA PHE A 204 -3.68 26.26 23.54
C PHE A 204 -4.28 25.13 22.71
N LYS A 205 -4.96 24.20 23.37
CA LYS A 205 -5.62 23.06 22.72
C LYS A 205 -7.12 23.28 22.68
N ILE A 206 -7.71 23.30 21.48
CA ILE A 206 -9.14 23.42 21.27
C ILE A 206 -9.71 22.03 21.02
N SER A 207 -10.46 21.50 21.99
CA SER A 207 -11.06 20.17 21.98
C SER A 207 -12.60 20.25 22.01
N GLY A 208 -13.26 19.09 22.06
CA GLY A 208 -14.72 18.99 22.16
C GLY A 208 -15.41 19.02 20.80
N THR A 209 -16.70 19.37 20.81
CA THR A 209 -17.57 19.34 19.61
C THR A 209 -18.41 20.59 19.43
N PHE A 210 -18.19 21.63 20.25
CA PHE A 210 -18.87 22.91 20.07
C PHE A 210 -18.54 23.51 18.70
N THR A 211 -19.53 24.14 18.08
CA THR A 211 -19.36 24.78 16.76
C THR A 211 -18.82 26.19 16.94
N MET A 212 -17.74 26.51 16.23
CA MET A 212 -17.22 27.88 16.19
C MET A 212 -16.55 28.17 14.85
N ASP A 213 -16.78 29.39 14.36
CA ASP A 213 -16.16 29.94 13.16
C ASP A 213 -15.57 31.34 13.46
N ASN A 214 -14.27 31.41 13.75
CA ASN A 214 -13.64 32.62 14.30
C ASN A 214 -12.18 32.79 13.84
N ALA A 215 -11.69 34.03 13.78
CA ALA A 215 -10.33 34.34 13.31
C ALA A 215 -9.22 34.11 14.37
N VAL A 216 -9.58 33.65 15.58
CA VAL A 216 -8.75 33.23 16.74
C VAL A 216 -7.73 34.26 17.24
N PHE A 217 -6.71 34.59 16.45
CA PHE A 217 -5.58 35.46 16.79
C PHE A 217 -5.92 36.94 16.73
N THR A 218 -5.26 37.84 17.46
CA THR A 218 -5.54 39.29 17.40
C THR A 218 -5.03 40.00 16.13
N GLY A 219 -5.75 41.02 15.63
CA GLY A 219 -5.33 41.92 14.54
C GLY A 219 -6.14 41.82 13.24
N THR A 220 -5.66 42.36 12.11
CA THR A 220 -6.25 42.17 10.75
C THR A 220 -5.30 41.50 9.76
N GLY A 221 -4.00 41.48 10.05
CA GLY A 221 -2.94 41.08 9.14
C GLY A 221 -2.23 39.80 9.58
N ALA A 222 -0.90 39.83 9.50
CA ALA A 222 -0.06 38.72 9.92
C ALA A 222 -0.16 38.46 11.43
N TYR A 223 0.03 37.21 11.83
CA TYR A 223 0.05 36.79 13.23
C TYR A 223 1.16 35.77 13.45
N THR A 224 1.58 35.62 14.70
CA THR A 224 2.67 34.73 15.09
C THR A 224 2.20 33.75 16.17
N ILE A 225 2.58 32.49 16.05
CA ILE A 225 2.63 31.53 17.16
C ILE A 225 4.06 31.57 17.69
N PRO A 226 4.33 32.19 18.86
CA PRO A 226 5.69 32.36 19.39
C PRO A 226 6.46 31.05 19.58
N GLU A 227 7.79 31.12 19.63
CA GLU A 227 8.69 29.98 19.86
C GLU A 227 8.31 29.18 21.11
N THR A 228 7.90 29.86 22.18
CA THR A 228 7.53 29.25 23.47
C THR A 228 6.04 28.89 23.56
N ALA A 229 5.29 28.89 22.45
CA ALA A 229 3.87 28.66 22.44
C ALA A 229 3.40 27.69 21.34
N GLY A 230 2.18 27.19 21.49
CA GLY A 230 1.57 26.29 20.53
C GLY A 230 0.08 26.51 20.32
N LEU A 231 -0.41 26.16 19.13
CA LEU A 231 -1.84 25.98 18.86
C LEU A 231 -2.09 24.52 18.49
N TRP A 232 -3.06 23.89 19.15
CA TRP A 232 -3.49 22.53 18.86
C TRP A 232 -4.99 22.49 18.57
N LEU A 233 -5.37 22.28 17.30
CA LEU A 233 -6.76 22.15 16.86
C LEU A 233 -7.19 20.68 16.90
N ASN A 234 -8.13 20.35 17.77
CA ASN A 234 -8.65 19.00 18.02
C ASN A 234 -10.19 18.97 18.13
N ASN A 235 -10.87 19.93 17.52
CA ASN A 235 -12.34 20.00 17.48
C ASN A 235 -12.80 19.94 16.01
N PRO A 236 -13.56 18.91 15.59
CA PRO A 236 -13.99 18.74 14.20
C PRO A 236 -14.96 19.83 13.71
N ASN A 237 -15.64 20.53 14.62
CA ASN A 237 -16.63 21.57 14.32
C ASN A 237 -16.07 22.99 14.47
N PHE A 238 -14.75 23.12 14.62
CA PHE A 238 -14.07 24.41 14.74
C PHE A 238 -13.42 24.81 13.41
N THR A 239 -13.71 26.02 12.95
CA THR A 239 -13.05 26.66 11.80
C THR A 239 -12.29 27.89 12.27
N VAL A 240 -10.97 27.87 12.08
CA VAL A 240 -10.12 29.05 12.20
C VAL A 240 -10.21 29.82 10.88
N ASN A 241 -10.78 31.02 10.94
CA ASN A 241 -10.93 31.89 9.78
C ASN A 241 -9.60 32.47 9.30
N ALA A 242 -9.48 32.57 7.98
CA ALA A 242 -8.33 33.18 7.36
C ALA A 242 -8.24 34.68 7.65
N ARG A 243 -6.99 35.16 7.73
CA ARG A 243 -6.64 36.58 7.90
C ARG A 243 -5.97 37.11 6.65
N ALA A 244 -6.00 38.42 6.44
CA ALA A 244 -5.31 39.08 5.32
C ALA A 244 -3.79 39.23 5.62
N GLY A 245 -3.12 38.13 5.94
CA GLY A 245 -1.70 38.12 6.26
C GLY A 245 -1.09 36.72 6.36
N THR A 246 0.23 36.70 6.52
CA THR A 246 1.01 35.48 6.76
C THR A 246 0.82 35.01 8.20
N ALA A 247 0.69 33.69 8.39
CA ALA A 247 0.81 33.06 9.69
C ALA A 247 2.28 32.65 9.91
N ASN A 248 2.98 33.25 10.88
CA ASN A 248 4.33 32.85 11.25
C ASN A 248 4.25 31.84 12.40
N VAL A 249 4.68 30.60 12.18
CA VAL A 249 4.76 29.60 13.24
C VAL A 249 6.21 29.50 13.68
N ASP A 250 6.52 30.13 14.81
CA ASP A 250 7.86 30.07 15.41
C ASP A 250 7.95 28.91 16.42
N GLY A 251 6.84 28.59 17.10
CA GLY A 251 6.71 27.42 17.98
C GLY A 251 6.01 26.23 17.31
N THR A 252 4.88 25.79 17.88
CA THR A 252 4.17 24.57 17.46
C THR A 252 2.79 24.82 16.85
N LEU A 253 2.48 24.17 15.74
CA LEU A 253 1.11 24.03 15.22
C LEU A 253 0.76 22.54 15.07
N GLN A 254 -0.30 22.11 15.75
CA GLN A 254 -0.85 20.76 15.64
C GLN A 254 -2.31 20.79 15.18
N VAL A 255 -2.65 19.96 14.21
CA VAL A 255 -4.02 19.81 13.68
C VAL A 255 -4.40 18.33 13.66
N ASP A 256 -5.29 17.95 14.59
CA ASP A 256 -5.86 16.61 14.68
C ASP A 256 -7.29 16.57 14.12
N ALA A 257 -8.03 17.68 14.19
CA ALA A 257 -9.38 17.84 13.64
C ALA A 257 -9.67 19.31 13.31
N GLY A 258 -10.81 19.58 12.67
CA GLY A 258 -11.26 20.94 12.35
C GLY A 258 -10.64 21.51 11.07
N THR A 259 -10.87 22.80 10.83
CA THR A 259 -10.36 23.52 9.65
C THR A 259 -9.50 24.71 10.06
N MET A 260 -8.26 24.77 9.57
CA MET A 260 -7.34 25.89 9.74
C MET A 260 -7.16 26.63 8.41
N ASN A 261 -7.68 27.86 8.28
CA ASN A 261 -7.49 28.67 7.08
C ASN A 261 -6.41 29.74 7.27
N ILE A 262 -5.45 29.79 6.34
CA ILE A 262 -4.28 30.67 6.39
C ILE A 262 -4.25 31.58 5.17
N GLY A 263 -4.32 32.90 5.39
CA GLY A 263 -4.22 33.89 4.33
C GLY A 263 -5.51 34.04 3.52
N THR A 264 -5.75 35.25 3.01
CA THR A 264 -6.86 35.52 2.06
C THR A 264 -6.38 36.07 0.72
N ALA A 265 -5.09 36.37 0.60
CA ALA A 265 -4.51 37.01 -0.58
C ALA A 265 -3.31 36.25 -1.14
N VAL A 266 -2.95 36.59 -2.38
CA VAL A 266 -1.75 36.09 -3.06
C VAL A 266 -0.52 36.29 -2.16
N ASN A 267 0.38 35.30 -2.16
CA ASN A 267 1.62 35.26 -1.36
C ASN A 267 1.46 35.17 0.16
N ASN A 268 0.24 35.15 0.70
CA ASN A 268 0.02 34.86 2.11
C ASN A 268 0.37 33.39 2.38
N ARG A 269 1.21 33.14 3.38
CA ARG A 269 1.80 31.82 3.62
C ARG A 269 1.54 31.31 5.02
N LEU A 270 1.63 29.99 5.16
CA LEU A 270 1.97 29.34 6.42
C LEU A 270 3.51 29.33 6.48
N GLY A 271 4.03 30.27 7.26
CA GLY A 271 5.45 30.52 7.42
C GLY A 271 6.05 29.73 8.58
N TYR A 272 7.28 29.26 8.42
CA TYR A 272 8.05 28.62 9.47
C TYR A 272 9.47 29.22 9.57
N ILE A 273 10.15 28.98 10.68
CA ILE A 273 11.57 29.31 10.92
C ILE A 273 12.31 28.07 11.44
N ALA A 274 13.59 28.21 11.79
CA ALA A 274 14.34 27.20 12.53
C ALA A 274 13.69 26.93 13.89
N GLY A 275 13.44 25.66 14.20
CA GLY A 275 12.82 25.21 15.47
C GLY A 275 11.31 24.95 15.38
N THR A 276 10.65 25.39 14.31
CA THR A 276 9.20 25.20 14.12
C THR A 276 8.82 23.72 14.09
N VAL A 277 7.72 23.38 14.76
CA VAL A 277 7.10 22.04 14.72
C VAL A 277 5.70 22.14 14.11
N ILE A 278 5.44 21.40 13.04
CA ILE A 278 4.12 21.31 12.40
C ILE A 278 3.69 19.85 12.31
N THR A 279 2.55 19.54 12.92
CA THR A 279 1.98 18.20 12.95
C THR A 279 0.55 18.21 12.40
N ILE A 280 0.28 17.40 11.38
CA ILE A 280 -1.05 17.20 10.82
C ILE A 280 -1.43 15.72 10.95
N ASN A 281 -2.25 15.41 11.95
CA ASN A 281 -2.79 14.05 12.15
C ASN A 281 -4.18 13.88 11.53
N GLY A 282 -4.90 14.97 11.34
CA GLY A 282 -6.25 15.00 10.77
C GLY A 282 -6.65 16.40 10.35
N GLY A 283 -7.95 16.66 10.27
CA GLY A 283 -8.48 17.97 9.88
C GLY A 283 -8.07 18.43 8.47
N VAL A 284 -8.27 19.73 8.23
CA VAL A 284 -7.94 20.40 6.97
C VAL A 284 -7.17 21.68 7.25
N VAL A 285 -6.04 21.87 6.56
CA VAL A 285 -5.26 23.11 6.55
C VAL A 285 -5.30 23.70 5.15
N ASN A 286 -5.83 24.92 5.00
CA ASN A 286 -5.90 25.63 3.73
C ASN A 286 -4.93 26.80 3.74
N VAL A 287 -4.00 26.83 2.79
CA VAL A 287 -3.00 27.89 2.69
C VAL A 287 -3.17 28.64 1.37
N ALA A 288 -3.46 29.94 1.47
CA ALA A 288 -3.73 30.80 0.32
C ALA A 288 -2.64 30.77 -0.75
N SER A 289 -1.37 30.68 -0.34
CA SER A 289 -0.24 30.69 -1.28
C SER A 289 0.75 29.57 -1.01
N ARG A 290 1.56 29.69 0.05
CA ARG A 290 2.74 28.84 0.23
C ARG A 290 2.85 28.30 1.64
N PHE A 291 3.39 27.10 1.76
CA PHE A 291 4.01 26.57 2.95
C PHE A 291 5.52 26.70 2.77
N SER A 292 6.18 27.62 3.49
CA SER A 292 7.60 27.93 3.22
C SER A 292 8.28 28.68 4.37
N ALA A 293 9.61 28.58 4.44
CA ALA A 293 10.42 29.36 5.39
C ALA A 293 10.21 30.87 5.24
N THR A 294 10.17 31.59 6.37
CA THR A 294 10.10 33.06 6.41
C THR A 294 11.49 33.69 6.43
N THR A 295 12.39 33.18 7.28
CA THR A 295 13.76 33.70 7.48
C THR A 295 14.82 32.60 7.41
N THR A 296 14.77 31.62 8.31
CA THR A 296 15.70 30.47 8.40
C THR A 296 14.99 29.16 8.03
N PHE A 297 15.77 28.13 7.69
CA PHE A 297 15.23 26.79 7.48
C PHE A 297 15.33 26.00 8.79
N GLY A 298 14.80 24.77 8.85
CA GLY A 298 14.93 23.91 10.03
C GLY A 298 13.61 23.64 10.74
N ILE A 299 12.75 22.87 10.07
CA ILE A 299 11.41 22.50 10.54
C ILE A 299 11.33 21.01 10.88
N ILE A 300 10.50 20.65 11.85
CA ILE A 300 9.97 19.29 12.02
C ILE A 300 8.56 19.25 11.45
N TYR A 301 8.40 18.68 10.26
CA TYR A 301 7.09 18.45 9.62
C TYR A 301 6.69 16.98 9.76
N THR A 302 5.55 16.72 10.38
CA THR A 302 4.97 15.37 10.51
C THR A 302 3.53 15.36 10.00
N GLN A 303 3.21 14.41 9.12
CA GLN A 303 1.85 14.18 8.67
C GLN A 303 1.46 12.70 8.71
N THR A 304 0.46 12.37 9.52
CA THR A 304 -0.07 11.01 9.67
C THR A 304 -1.47 10.85 9.07
N GLY A 305 -2.15 11.96 8.80
CA GLY A 305 -3.49 12.03 8.22
C GLY A 305 -3.82 13.42 7.71
N GLY A 306 -5.11 13.76 7.65
CA GLY A 306 -5.58 15.10 7.28
C GLY A 306 -5.24 15.55 5.86
N ILE A 307 -5.56 16.81 5.57
CA ILE A 307 -5.35 17.43 4.26
C ILE A 307 -4.63 18.76 4.45
N LEU A 308 -3.53 18.97 3.73
CA LEU A 308 -2.88 20.26 3.53
C LEU A 308 -3.09 20.73 2.09
N ASN A 309 -3.96 21.72 1.88
CA ASN A 309 -4.13 22.39 0.59
C ASN A 309 -3.19 23.59 0.52
N VAL A 310 -2.29 23.62 -0.46
CA VAL A 310 -1.42 24.78 -0.73
C VAL A 310 -1.80 25.46 -2.05
N ASN A 311 -1.56 26.77 -2.07
CA ASN A 311 -1.86 27.66 -3.18
C ASN A 311 -3.35 27.71 -3.57
N THR A 312 -4.23 27.87 -2.57
CA THR A 312 -5.68 27.94 -2.80
C THR A 312 -6.14 29.26 -3.45
N VAL A 313 -5.31 30.31 -3.38
CA VAL A 313 -5.59 31.65 -3.94
C VAL A 313 -4.58 32.02 -5.03
N GLY A 314 -3.27 31.91 -4.77
CA GLY A 314 -2.25 32.22 -5.78
C GLY A 314 -0.85 32.51 -5.21
N SER A 315 0.18 32.24 -6.01
CA SER A 315 1.59 32.51 -5.68
C SER A 315 2.35 33.10 -6.85
N THR A 316 3.08 34.19 -6.62
CA THR A 316 3.95 34.84 -7.61
C THR A 316 5.43 34.67 -7.27
N SER A 317 5.78 33.75 -6.36
CA SER A 317 7.16 33.60 -5.90
C SER A 317 8.06 33.00 -6.98
N VAL A 318 9.23 33.58 -7.16
CA VAL A 318 10.31 33.05 -8.03
C VAL A 318 11.39 32.33 -7.23
N THR A 319 11.32 32.37 -5.90
CA THR A 319 12.39 31.88 -5.02
C THR A 319 11.97 30.74 -4.12
N ARG A 320 10.66 30.45 -4.00
CA ARG A 320 10.08 29.43 -3.12
C ARG A 320 8.90 28.76 -3.79
N ALA A 321 8.81 27.44 -3.65
CA ALA A 321 7.65 26.67 -4.09
C ALA A 321 6.41 26.90 -3.21
N SER A 322 5.25 26.47 -3.71
CA SER A 322 3.98 26.41 -2.96
C SER A 322 4.07 25.49 -1.74
N PHE A 323 4.77 24.37 -1.85
CA PHE A 323 5.25 23.58 -0.73
C PHE A 323 6.78 23.57 -0.80
N ASP A 324 7.47 24.23 0.14
CA ASP A 324 8.93 24.41 0.14
C ASP A 324 9.53 24.04 1.49
N ILE A 325 10.30 22.94 1.52
CA ILE A 325 11.16 22.53 2.64
C ILE A 325 12.58 22.31 2.09
N ARG A 326 13.61 22.84 2.75
CA ARG A 326 15.01 22.79 2.27
C ARG A 326 15.99 22.21 3.29
N ASN A 327 17.17 21.84 2.78
CA ASN A 327 18.24 21.10 3.45
C ASN A 327 19.13 21.94 4.39
N ASN A 328 18.99 23.27 4.43
CA ASN A 328 20.06 24.12 4.97
C ASN A 328 20.22 24.10 6.51
N ASP A 329 19.24 23.60 7.28
CA ASP A 329 19.21 23.75 8.75
C ASP A 329 18.56 22.52 9.46
N ASN A 330 18.90 21.29 9.07
CA ASN A 330 18.38 20.05 9.69
C ASN A 330 16.85 19.82 9.60
N SER A 331 16.20 20.29 8.54
CA SER A 331 14.77 20.05 8.33
C SER A 331 14.45 18.54 8.27
N LEU A 332 13.40 18.12 8.97
CA LEU A 332 12.83 16.78 8.95
C LEU A 332 11.46 16.81 8.29
N PHE A 333 11.26 15.90 7.32
CA PHE A 333 9.96 15.62 6.74
C PHE A 333 9.57 14.16 6.97
N ALA A 334 8.50 13.95 7.73
CA ALA A 334 7.90 12.64 7.98
C ALA A 334 6.45 12.60 7.49
N MET A 335 6.12 11.58 6.70
CA MET A 335 4.75 11.37 6.21
C MET A 335 4.42 9.87 6.19
N SER A 336 3.42 9.48 6.96
CA SER A 336 2.89 8.11 7.02
C SER A 336 1.48 7.99 6.48
N GLY A 337 0.77 9.10 6.31
CA GLY A 337 -0.59 9.15 5.78
C GLY A 337 -1.00 10.58 5.40
N GLY A 338 -2.27 10.77 5.04
CA GLY A 338 -2.81 12.08 4.68
C GLY A 338 -2.52 12.54 3.25
N LEU A 339 -2.94 13.75 2.95
CA LEU A 339 -2.88 14.36 1.63
C LEU A 339 -2.19 15.73 1.69
N ILE A 340 -1.27 15.99 0.76
CA ILE A 340 -0.80 17.32 0.41
C ILE A 340 -1.34 17.60 -1.00
N VAL A 341 -2.10 18.67 -1.16
CA VAL A 341 -2.69 19.06 -2.44
C VAL A 341 -2.05 20.34 -2.95
N LEU A 342 -1.43 20.27 -4.13
CA LEU A 342 -1.06 21.45 -4.90
C LEU A 342 -2.30 21.89 -5.68
N GLN A 343 -3.09 22.82 -5.13
CA GLN A 343 -4.38 23.17 -5.71
C GLN A 343 -4.23 23.99 -6.99
N ASN A 344 -3.37 25.00 -7.01
CA ASN A 344 -3.08 25.77 -8.21
C ASN A 344 -1.56 25.83 -8.42
N PRO A 345 -1.08 25.98 -9.67
CA PRO A 345 0.33 26.24 -9.90
C PRO A 345 0.69 27.69 -9.52
N GLY A 346 1.94 27.91 -9.15
CA GLY A 346 2.55 29.23 -9.05
C GLY A 346 2.61 29.87 -10.44
N ILE A 347 2.24 31.14 -10.53
CA ILE A 347 2.17 31.86 -11.82
C ILE A 347 3.51 32.48 -12.25
N SER A 348 4.59 32.22 -11.51
CA SER A 348 5.92 32.70 -11.87
C SER A 348 6.44 31.99 -13.13
N GLY A 349 7.16 32.72 -13.98
CA GLY A 349 7.81 32.13 -15.15
C GLY A 349 9.06 31.30 -14.81
N SER A 350 9.58 31.38 -13.58
CA SER A 350 10.86 30.81 -13.17
C SER A 350 10.92 30.41 -11.69
N GLY A 351 11.88 29.54 -11.35
CA GLY A 351 12.16 29.09 -9.99
C GLY A 351 11.38 27.84 -9.56
N PRO A 352 11.58 27.35 -8.32
CA PRO A 352 10.76 26.29 -7.75
C PRO A 352 9.34 26.84 -7.54
N ARG A 353 8.34 26.27 -8.22
CA ARG A 353 6.97 26.84 -8.24
C ARG A 353 5.99 26.16 -7.30
N ASP A 354 5.95 24.83 -7.29
CA ASP A 354 4.79 24.14 -6.71
C ASP A 354 5.18 23.19 -5.59
N TYR A 355 6.16 22.32 -5.83
CA TYR A 355 6.65 21.43 -4.79
C TYR A 355 8.16 21.34 -4.82
N PHE A 356 8.78 21.63 -3.69
CA PHE A 356 10.19 21.40 -3.47
C PHE A 356 10.43 20.92 -2.05
N ASN A 357 10.75 19.64 -1.90
CA ASN A 357 11.11 19.06 -0.61
C ASN A 357 12.50 18.47 -0.67
N ASP A 358 13.46 19.21 -0.16
CA ASP A 358 14.83 18.77 0.03
C ASP A 358 15.19 18.72 1.52
N ALA A 359 14.29 18.23 2.38
CA ALA A 359 14.63 18.01 3.78
C ALA A 359 15.84 17.05 3.91
N SER A 360 16.68 17.30 4.93
CA SER A 360 17.88 16.51 5.20
C SER A 360 17.54 15.14 5.77
N ILE A 361 16.44 15.06 6.54
CA ILE A 361 15.92 13.84 7.15
C ILE A 361 14.55 13.55 6.55
N ILE A 362 14.39 12.35 5.97
CA ILE A 362 13.21 11.95 5.20
C ILE A 362 12.69 10.62 5.73
N ASN A 363 11.47 10.63 6.27
CA ASN A 363 10.78 9.46 6.80
C ASN A 363 9.41 9.31 6.12
N ILE A 364 9.41 8.84 4.88
CA ILE A 364 8.18 8.65 4.10
C ILE A 364 7.81 7.17 4.10
N THR A 365 6.68 6.86 4.72
CA THR A 365 6.11 5.50 4.81
C THR A 365 4.70 5.41 4.25
N GLY A 366 4.09 6.54 3.91
CA GLY A 366 2.77 6.63 3.28
C GLY A 366 2.41 8.07 2.91
N GLY A 367 1.11 8.32 2.72
CA GLY A 367 0.60 9.63 2.31
C GLY A 367 0.66 9.87 0.80
N THR A 368 0.09 10.99 0.34
CA THR A 368 0.00 11.33 -1.08
C THR A 368 0.22 12.83 -1.32
N LEU A 369 1.01 13.14 -2.34
CA LEU A 369 1.10 14.43 -3.00
C LEU A 369 0.17 14.39 -4.23
N GLN A 370 -0.90 15.17 -4.17
CA GLN A 370 -1.85 15.29 -5.25
C GLN A 370 -1.64 16.62 -5.99
N VAL A 371 -1.62 16.53 -7.31
CA VAL A 371 -1.48 17.68 -8.21
C VAL A 371 -2.82 17.98 -8.84
N GLY A 372 -3.36 19.15 -8.54
CA GLY A 372 -4.72 19.54 -8.92
C GLY A 372 -5.81 18.87 -8.08
N ASN A 373 -6.99 19.47 -8.07
CA ASN A 373 -8.22 18.93 -7.47
C ASN A 373 -9.45 19.54 -8.17
N ALA A 374 -10.65 19.24 -7.67
CA ALA A 374 -11.91 19.77 -8.21
C ALA A 374 -12.04 21.32 -8.17
N LEU A 375 -11.18 22.02 -7.41
CA LEU A 375 -11.14 23.48 -7.32
C LEU A 375 -10.04 24.10 -8.20
N THR A 376 -9.19 23.29 -8.83
CA THR A 376 -8.20 23.75 -9.80
C THR A 376 -8.88 24.19 -11.09
N THR A 377 -8.47 25.31 -11.67
CA THR A 377 -9.10 25.83 -12.88
C THR A 377 -8.48 25.24 -14.16
N GLY A 378 -9.22 24.41 -14.89
CA GLY A 378 -8.81 23.89 -16.20
C GLY A 378 -7.54 23.03 -16.18
N ALA A 379 -6.98 22.75 -17.36
CA ALA A 379 -5.66 22.11 -17.46
C ALA A 379 -4.56 23.08 -16.98
N GLN A 380 -3.62 22.56 -16.18
CA GLN A 380 -2.58 23.34 -15.50
C GLN A 380 -1.26 22.57 -15.51
N THR A 381 -0.14 23.29 -15.43
CA THR A 381 1.20 22.69 -15.34
C THR A 381 1.83 23.01 -13.99
N PHE A 382 2.26 21.97 -13.28
CA PHE A 382 2.85 22.04 -11.95
C PHE A 382 4.30 21.57 -11.97
N PHE A 383 5.14 22.19 -11.17
CA PHE A 383 6.58 21.96 -11.15
C PHE A 383 7.06 21.36 -9.84
N LEU A 384 7.64 20.17 -9.94
CA LEU A 384 8.01 19.32 -8.81
C LEU A 384 9.53 19.06 -8.80
N ALA A 385 10.09 18.99 -7.59
CA ALA A 385 11.46 18.57 -7.33
C ALA A 385 11.63 18.01 -5.90
N GLY A 386 12.74 17.30 -5.68
CA GLY A 386 13.15 16.81 -4.38
C GLY A 386 12.60 15.43 -4.06
N LYS A 387 11.95 15.27 -2.91
CA LYS A 387 11.55 13.97 -2.37
C LYS A 387 10.05 13.99 -2.07
N ALA A 388 9.30 13.05 -2.62
CA ALA A 388 7.83 13.03 -2.54
C ALA A 388 7.29 11.70 -1.96
N PRO A 389 6.11 11.73 -1.32
CA PRO A 389 5.33 10.53 -0.98
C PRO A 389 4.76 9.88 -2.25
N ALA A 390 3.62 9.21 -2.19
CA ALA A 390 2.93 8.81 -3.43
C ALA A 390 2.57 10.06 -4.25
N ILE A 391 2.58 9.97 -5.58
CA ILE A 391 2.16 11.06 -6.47
C ILE A 391 0.89 10.65 -7.20
N VAL A 392 -0.10 11.56 -7.22
CA VAL A 392 -1.29 11.44 -8.07
C VAL A 392 -1.42 12.72 -8.89
N ILE A 393 -1.41 12.56 -10.21
CA ILE A 393 -1.74 13.66 -11.13
C ILE A 393 -3.24 13.59 -11.39
N ASP A 394 -4.00 14.52 -10.82
CA ASP A 394 -5.45 14.54 -10.92
C ASP A 394 -5.91 14.95 -12.32
N ASN A 395 -7.15 14.62 -12.67
CA ASN A 395 -7.76 15.02 -13.94
C ASN A 395 -9.17 15.59 -13.80
N ALA A 396 -9.61 15.95 -12.58
CA ALA A 396 -11.00 16.31 -12.31
C ALA A 396 -11.47 17.55 -13.09
N THR A 397 -10.57 18.51 -13.35
CA THR A 397 -10.90 19.77 -14.04
C THR A 397 -10.16 19.97 -15.35
N GLY A 398 -9.36 18.98 -15.77
CA GLY A 398 -8.61 18.98 -17.03
C GLY A 398 -7.38 18.08 -16.97
N GLY A 399 -6.73 17.87 -18.11
CA GLY A 399 -5.48 17.11 -18.19
C GLY A 399 -4.31 17.90 -17.59
N HIS A 400 -4.11 17.82 -16.28
CA HIS A 400 -2.99 18.47 -15.62
C HIS A 400 -1.65 17.85 -16.05
N THR A 401 -0.59 18.65 -16.01
CA THR A 401 0.78 18.24 -16.31
C THR A 401 1.64 18.42 -15.07
N VAL A 402 2.37 17.39 -14.68
CA VAL A 402 3.55 17.52 -13.83
C VAL A 402 4.76 17.68 -14.72
N GLN A 403 5.59 18.64 -14.37
CA GLN A 403 6.83 18.94 -15.04
C GLN A 403 7.97 18.98 -14.02
N LEU A 404 9.05 18.23 -14.26
CA LEU A 404 10.21 18.31 -13.39
C LEU A 404 10.98 19.60 -13.65
N PHE A 405 11.44 20.26 -12.58
CA PHE A 405 12.41 21.36 -12.69
C PHE A 405 13.76 21.06 -12.03
N ASP A 406 13.83 19.94 -11.33
CA ASP A 406 15.02 19.31 -10.81
C ASP A 406 14.68 17.81 -10.57
N ASN A 407 15.63 17.03 -10.09
CA ASN A 407 15.45 15.61 -9.80
C ASN A 407 14.34 15.38 -8.77
N LEU A 408 13.56 14.32 -8.98
CA LEU A 408 12.46 13.92 -8.11
C LEU A 408 12.57 12.44 -7.74
N SER A 409 12.61 12.15 -6.44
CA SER A 409 12.54 10.79 -5.88
C SER A 409 11.17 10.55 -5.24
N VAL A 410 10.51 9.45 -5.62
CA VAL A 410 9.13 9.14 -5.20
C VAL A 410 9.11 7.87 -4.36
N PHE A 411 8.78 8.01 -3.07
CA PHE A 411 8.81 6.92 -2.09
C PHE A 411 7.52 6.09 -2.05
N GLY A 412 6.41 6.65 -2.56
CA GLY A 412 5.13 5.94 -2.73
C GLY A 412 4.86 5.53 -4.17
N ASN A 413 3.61 5.17 -4.46
CA ASN A 413 3.18 4.87 -5.83
C ASN A 413 3.04 6.15 -6.66
N THR A 414 3.31 6.06 -7.95
CA THR A 414 3.07 7.13 -8.93
C THR A 414 1.87 6.77 -9.78
N THR A 415 0.87 7.65 -9.82
CA THR A 415 -0.32 7.50 -10.68
C THR A 415 -0.41 8.68 -11.65
N VAL A 416 -0.26 8.39 -12.94
CA VAL A 416 -0.50 9.33 -14.04
C VAL A 416 -1.88 9.01 -14.60
N ASN A 417 -2.91 9.75 -14.19
CA ASN A 417 -4.28 9.48 -14.63
C ASN A 417 -4.45 9.71 -16.13
N SER A 418 -5.50 9.11 -16.71
CA SER A 418 -5.82 9.32 -18.12
C SER A 418 -6.05 10.80 -18.44
N GLY A 419 -5.47 11.25 -19.56
CA GLY A 419 -5.49 12.66 -19.97
C GLY A 419 -4.46 13.55 -19.29
N THR A 420 -3.71 13.06 -18.30
CA THR A 420 -2.66 13.82 -17.60
C THR A 420 -1.27 13.50 -18.14
N THR A 421 -0.28 14.34 -17.84
CA THR A 421 1.10 14.19 -18.32
C THR A 421 2.12 14.29 -17.20
N LEU A 422 3.15 13.43 -17.23
CA LEU A 422 4.38 13.54 -16.44
C LEU A 422 5.57 13.77 -17.39
N ASN A 423 6.12 14.98 -17.38
CA ASN A 423 7.31 15.36 -18.15
C ASN A 423 8.55 15.34 -17.25
N LEU A 424 9.60 14.66 -17.67
CA LEU A 424 10.86 14.54 -16.93
C LEU A 424 11.86 15.65 -17.26
N ASP A 425 11.39 16.82 -17.72
CA ASP A 425 12.21 17.93 -18.18
C ASP A 425 11.57 19.27 -17.80
N ASP A 426 12.36 20.35 -17.76
CA ASP A 426 11.89 21.71 -17.46
C ASP A 426 11.62 22.56 -18.72
N GLN A 427 11.41 21.92 -19.88
CA GLN A 427 11.44 22.48 -21.24
C GLN A 427 12.83 22.94 -21.71
N VAL A 428 13.88 22.81 -20.90
CA VAL A 428 15.25 23.20 -21.24
C VAL A 428 16.22 22.02 -21.13
N ALA A 429 16.18 21.31 -20.00
CA ALA A 429 17.02 20.17 -19.66
C ALA A 429 16.18 19.02 -19.08
N GLY A 430 16.63 17.79 -19.31
CA GLY A 430 16.07 16.61 -18.66
C GLY A 430 16.55 16.43 -17.23
N HIS A 431 15.71 15.80 -16.42
CA HIS A 431 15.90 15.53 -15.00
C HIS A 431 15.61 14.06 -14.66
N ASN A 432 16.04 13.66 -13.47
CA ASN A 432 15.88 12.28 -13.00
C ASN A 432 14.55 12.14 -12.27
N PHE A 433 13.72 11.20 -12.73
CA PHE A 433 12.61 10.65 -11.99
C PHE A 433 13.00 9.28 -11.43
N ILE A 434 13.16 9.22 -10.12
CA ILE A 434 13.61 8.03 -9.40
C ILE A 434 12.41 7.45 -8.64
N GLN A 435 11.88 6.34 -9.15
CA GLN A 435 10.85 5.59 -8.47
C GLN A 435 11.49 4.70 -7.39
N ILE A 436 11.19 5.00 -6.13
CA ILE A 436 11.61 4.22 -4.96
C ILE A 436 10.47 3.33 -4.47
N GLY A 437 9.24 3.85 -4.48
CA GLY A 437 8.03 3.09 -4.13
C GLY A 437 7.69 2.00 -5.14
N SER A 438 6.69 1.18 -4.83
CA SER A 438 6.46 -0.09 -5.54
C SER A 438 5.92 0.02 -6.97
N THR A 439 5.19 1.08 -7.33
CA THR A 439 4.41 1.07 -8.59
C THR A 439 4.43 2.41 -9.31
N ILE A 440 4.57 2.37 -10.64
CA ILE A 440 4.10 3.41 -11.56
C ILE A 440 2.88 2.87 -12.30
N THR A 441 1.74 3.55 -12.18
CA THR A 441 0.55 3.32 -13.01
C THR A 441 0.40 4.48 -14.00
N ASN A 442 0.76 4.23 -15.26
CA ASN A 442 0.68 5.20 -16.35
C ASN A 442 -0.62 4.98 -17.16
N GLY A 443 -1.68 5.72 -16.84
CA GLY A 443 -2.89 5.80 -17.65
C GLY A 443 -2.93 7.01 -18.60
N GLY A 444 -2.02 7.97 -18.44
CA GLY A 444 -1.88 9.19 -19.23
C GLY A 444 -0.64 9.16 -20.14
N THR A 445 0.16 10.22 -20.09
CA THR A 445 1.42 10.34 -20.85
C THR A 445 2.61 10.46 -19.91
N LEU A 446 3.62 9.62 -20.06
CA LEU A 446 4.94 9.78 -19.44
C LEU A 446 5.95 10.14 -20.52
N ASN A 447 6.59 11.29 -20.40
CA ASN A 447 7.55 11.80 -21.35
C ASN A 447 8.92 12.01 -20.72
N GLY A 448 9.90 11.23 -21.16
CA GLY A 448 11.31 11.36 -20.75
C GLY A 448 12.25 11.53 -21.94
N THR A 449 11.82 12.16 -23.03
CA THR A 449 12.60 12.24 -24.28
C THR A 449 13.73 13.28 -24.23
N ALA A 450 13.65 14.29 -23.35
CA ALA A 450 14.66 15.34 -23.30
C ALA A 450 16.03 14.77 -22.88
N ALA A 451 17.11 15.31 -23.46
CA ALA A 451 18.47 14.89 -23.12
C ALA A 451 18.71 14.96 -21.60
N SER A 452 19.41 13.96 -21.07
CA SER A 452 19.65 13.77 -19.63
C SER A 452 18.45 13.36 -18.77
N SER A 453 17.23 13.28 -19.32
CA SER A 453 16.09 12.75 -18.56
C SER A 453 16.33 11.29 -18.20
N LEU A 454 16.04 10.90 -16.95
CA LEU A 454 16.21 9.53 -16.48
C LEU A 454 14.92 9.03 -15.85
N LEU A 455 14.40 7.91 -16.34
CA LEU A 455 13.40 7.10 -15.65
C LEU A 455 14.11 5.95 -14.93
N SER A 456 14.18 5.97 -13.60
CA SER A 456 14.88 4.97 -12.80
C SER A 456 13.94 4.21 -11.85
N PHE A 457 14.13 2.90 -11.77
CA PHE A 457 13.50 2.00 -10.80
C PHE A 457 14.57 1.55 -9.78
N SER A 458 14.56 2.16 -8.59
CA SER A 458 15.61 2.05 -7.58
C SER A 458 15.08 1.70 -6.18
N GLY A 459 13.93 1.01 -6.11
CA GLY A 459 13.34 0.56 -4.86
C GLY A 459 14.10 -0.61 -4.20
N THR A 460 13.69 -0.96 -2.97
CA THR A 460 14.21 -2.14 -2.24
C THR A 460 13.28 -3.35 -2.31
N ALA A 461 12.01 -3.13 -2.67
CA ALA A 461 11.01 -4.17 -2.92
C ALA A 461 10.76 -4.28 -4.44
N ALA A 462 10.15 -5.38 -4.87
CA ALA A 462 9.81 -5.58 -6.28
C ALA A 462 8.95 -4.43 -6.80
N GLN A 463 9.28 -3.92 -7.99
CA GLN A 463 8.61 -2.78 -8.59
C GLN A 463 7.78 -3.17 -9.80
N THR A 464 6.79 -2.35 -10.11
CA THR A 464 5.93 -2.52 -11.27
C THR A 464 5.83 -1.24 -12.09
N TYR A 465 5.83 -1.41 -13.41
CA TYR A 465 5.37 -0.42 -14.37
C TYR A 465 4.12 -0.98 -15.04
N GLY A 466 3.02 -0.27 -14.97
CA GLY A 466 1.73 -0.71 -15.52
C GLY A 466 0.89 0.45 -16.01
N GLY A 467 -0.29 0.12 -16.53
CA GLY A 467 -1.18 1.06 -17.20
C GLY A 467 -0.85 1.21 -18.69
N ASP A 468 -1.89 1.28 -19.52
CA ASP A 468 -1.78 1.32 -20.98
C ASP A 468 -1.73 2.74 -21.56
N GLY A 469 -1.26 3.69 -20.77
CA GLY A 469 -0.95 5.05 -21.20
C GLY A 469 0.25 5.11 -22.14
N VAL A 470 0.54 6.30 -22.65
CA VAL A 470 1.63 6.55 -23.58
C VAL A 470 2.94 6.72 -22.81
N LEU A 471 3.96 5.94 -23.17
CA LEU A 471 5.35 6.27 -22.88
C LEU A 471 5.94 6.92 -24.13
N THR A 472 6.24 8.22 -24.09
CA THR A 472 6.77 8.92 -25.26
C THR A 472 8.15 8.35 -25.59
N SER A 473 8.27 7.80 -26.80
CA SER A 473 9.43 7.04 -27.24
C SER A 473 10.35 7.87 -28.14
N PRO A 474 11.69 7.72 -28.02
CA PRO A 474 12.38 6.94 -27.00
C PRO A 474 12.57 7.76 -25.70
N VAL A 475 12.53 7.11 -24.54
CA VAL A 475 13.04 7.77 -23.32
C VAL A 475 14.56 7.97 -23.46
N ALA A 476 15.09 9.08 -22.96
CA ALA A 476 16.52 9.37 -23.07
C ALA A 476 17.34 8.36 -22.29
N ASN A 477 17.02 8.13 -21.01
CA ASN A 477 17.65 7.13 -20.18
C ASN A 477 16.60 6.32 -19.41
N LEU A 478 16.72 5.00 -19.46
CA LEU A 478 15.97 4.05 -18.63
C LEU A 478 16.94 3.30 -17.72
N GLU A 479 16.65 3.20 -16.44
CA GLU A 479 17.49 2.48 -15.48
C GLU A 479 16.69 1.50 -14.62
N LEU A 480 17.22 0.29 -14.49
CA LEU A 480 16.84 -0.63 -13.43
C LEU A 480 18.02 -0.80 -12.47
N ASN A 481 17.81 -0.42 -11.21
CA ASN A 481 18.74 -0.58 -10.11
C ASN A 481 18.02 -1.11 -8.87
N ASN A 482 17.34 -2.25 -9.03
CA ASN A 482 16.54 -2.86 -7.98
C ASN A 482 16.68 -4.37 -8.03
N ALA A 483 17.43 -4.93 -7.07
CA ALA A 483 17.68 -6.37 -6.99
C ALA A 483 16.41 -7.24 -6.87
N ALA A 484 15.29 -6.68 -6.39
CA ALA A 484 14.01 -7.37 -6.31
C ALA A 484 13.26 -7.41 -7.67
N GLY A 485 13.72 -6.67 -8.67
CA GLY A 485 13.25 -6.71 -10.05
C GLY A 485 12.10 -5.77 -10.38
N LEU A 486 11.79 -5.71 -11.67
CA LEU A 486 10.73 -4.90 -12.28
C LEU A 486 9.78 -5.80 -13.09
N SER A 487 8.48 -5.67 -12.87
CA SER A 487 7.46 -6.28 -13.72
C SER A 487 6.74 -5.22 -14.55
N ILE A 488 6.78 -5.38 -15.88
CA ILE A 488 5.98 -4.61 -16.82
C ILE A 488 4.64 -5.32 -16.98
N THR A 489 3.56 -4.65 -16.57
CA THR A 489 2.21 -5.20 -16.40
C THR A 489 1.18 -4.59 -17.33
N ASN A 490 1.64 -3.87 -18.36
CA ASN A 490 0.81 -3.43 -19.48
C ASN A 490 -0.04 -4.58 -20.03
N THR A 491 -1.27 -4.27 -20.43
CA THR A 491 -2.18 -5.25 -21.05
C THR A 491 -2.16 -5.15 -22.57
N VAL A 492 -1.73 -4.00 -23.10
CA VAL A 492 -1.50 -3.76 -24.52
C VAL A 492 0.00 -3.90 -24.84
N ALA A 493 0.33 -4.68 -25.87
CA ALA A 493 1.71 -4.84 -26.30
C ALA A 493 2.29 -3.52 -26.83
N THR A 494 3.34 -3.05 -26.19
CA THR A 494 4.04 -1.80 -26.52
C THR A 494 5.56 -1.99 -26.43
N ASP A 495 6.30 -1.22 -27.21
CA ASP A 495 7.76 -1.16 -27.09
C ASP A 495 8.13 -0.06 -26.06
N ILE A 496 8.81 -0.47 -24.99
CA ILE A 496 9.45 0.41 -24.01
C ILE A 496 10.85 0.72 -24.53
N THR A 497 10.96 1.77 -25.35
CA THR A 497 12.19 2.11 -26.08
C THR A 497 13.00 3.18 -25.36
N ALA A 498 14.32 2.93 -25.20
CA ALA A 498 15.26 3.88 -24.61
C ALA A 498 16.45 4.17 -25.55
N ASN A 499 16.99 5.39 -25.49
CA ASN A 499 18.28 5.71 -26.11
C ASN A 499 19.43 5.12 -25.31
N GLN A 500 19.42 5.26 -23.99
CA GLN A 500 20.35 4.57 -23.10
C GLN A 500 19.57 3.72 -22.10
N PHE A 501 19.93 2.45 -22.00
CA PHE A 501 19.33 1.52 -21.04
C PHE A 501 20.41 0.98 -20.10
N PHE A 502 20.23 1.25 -18.81
CA PHE A 502 21.10 0.83 -17.73
C PHE A 502 20.42 -0.30 -16.94
N MET A 503 21.02 -1.49 -17.00
CA MET A 503 20.56 -2.64 -16.24
C MET A 503 21.63 -2.99 -15.21
N LEU A 504 21.53 -2.32 -14.06
CA LEU A 504 22.54 -2.37 -13.00
C LEU A 504 22.30 -3.56 -12.06
N SER A 505 21.05 -3.76 -11.64
CA SER A 505 20.65 -4.87 -10.76
C SER A 505 19.17 -5.23 -10.92
N GLY A 506 18.88 -6.54 -10.92
CA GLY A 506 17.51 -7.08 -10.93
C GLY A 506 17.01 -7.56 -12.29
N ASP A 507 16.00 -8.43 -12.25
CA ASP A 507 15.36 -8.95 -13.45
C ASP A 507 14.24 -8.01 -13.95
N ILE A 508 14.00 -7.97 -15.27
CA ILE A 508 12.83 -7.34 -15.89
C ILE A 508 11.93 -8.41 -16.46
N ILE A 509 10.68 -8.48 -16.00
CA ILE A 509 9.63 -9.30 -16.60
C ILE A 509 8.83 -8.41 -17.55
N THR A 510 8.89 -8.66 -18.86
CA THR A 510 8.34 -7.70 -19.85
C THR A 510 6.84 -7.87 -20.11
N GLY A 511 6.25 -8.98 -19.66
CA GLY A 511 4.84 -9.29 -19.94
C GLY A 511 4.57 -9.42 -21.44
N VAL A 512 3.58 -8.66 -21.93
CA VAL A 512 3.25 -8.58 -23.37
C VAL A 512 4.09 -7.54 -24.12
N SER A 513 4.78 -6.66 -23.39
CA SER A 513 5.60 -5.58 -23.94
C SER A 513 7.01 -6.06 -24.30
N THR A 514 7.72 -5.22 -25.06
CA THR A 514 9.12 -5.42 -25.44
C THR A 514 9.96 -4.31 -24.85
N VAL A 515 11.11 -4.63 -24.24
CA VAL A 515 12.11 -3.60 -23.92
C VAL A 515 13.00 -3.40 -25.15
N ALA A 516 13.19 -2.17 -25.59
CA ALA A 516 13.92 -1.85 -26.82
C ALA A 516 15.02 -0.80 -26.58
N VAL A 517 16.15 -0.93 -27.28
CA VAL A 517 17.25 0.03 -27.26
C VAL A 517 17.55 0.53 -28.67
N GLY A 518 17.55 1.86 -28.83
CA GLY A 518 17.76 2.55 -30.09
C GLY A 518 16.48 2.81 -30.88
N THR A 519 16.60 3.61 -31.94
CA THR A 519 15.47 3.99 -32.82
C THR A 519 15.77 3.86 -34.31
N GLY A 520 17.00 3.54 -34.69
CA GLY A 520 17.38 3.36 -36.08
C GLY A 520 18.83 2.91 -36.24
N THR A 521 19.23 2.58 -37.47
CA THR A 521 20.60 2.18 -37.81
C THR A 521 21.64 3.30 -37.61
N ALA A 522 21.19 4.57 -37.59
CA ALA A 522 22.01 5.74 -37.25
C ALA A 522 21.95 6.11 -35.75
N ALA A 523 21.03 5.51 -34.99
CA ALA A 523 20.76 5.79 -33.59
C ALA A 523 20.53 4.48 -32.82
N LEU A 524 21.60 3.69 -32.69
CA LEU A 524 21.57 2.33 -32.13
C LEU A 524 21.18 2.27 -30.65
N GLY A 525 21.34 3.39 -29.94
CA GLY A 525 21.27 3.44 -28.49
C GLY A 525 22.45 2.73 -27.80
N ILE A 526 22.48 2.82 -26.48
CA ILE A 526 23.53 2.25 -25.63
C ILE A 526 22.88 1.34 -24.59
N PHE A 527 23.38 0.12 -24.47
CA PHE A 527 22.96 -0.82 -23.42
C PHE A 527 24.11 -1.03 -22.44
N ASN A 528 23.95 -0.52 -21.22
CA ASN A 528 24.89 -0.64 -20.12
C ASN A 528 24.42 -1.75 -19.19
N TYR A 529 25.09 -2.90 -19.22
CA TYR A 529 24.67 -4.10 -18.49
C TYR A 529 25.69 -4.46 -17.42
N THR A 530 25.21 -4.61 -16.17
CA THR A 530 26.01 -5.13 -15.04
C THR A 530 25.48 -6.47 -14.57
N SER A 531 24.17 -6.60 -14.33
CA SER A 531 23.55 -7.84 -13.89
C SER A 531 22.03 -7.87 -14.14
N GLY A 532 21.44 -9.06 -14.01
CA GLY A 532 20.00 -9.30 -14.10
C GLY A 532 19.58 -9.94 -15.43
N THR A 533 18.30 -10.29 -15.54
CA THR A 533 17.75 -11.04 -16.68
C THR A 533 16.52 -10.36 -17.27
N ILE A 534 16.42 -10.32 -18.58
CA ILE A 534 15.19 -9.93 -19.27
C ILE A 534 14.34 -11.19 -19.52
N VAL A 535 13.26 -11.32 -18.77
CA VAL A 535 12.28 -12.39 -18.88
C VAL A 535 11.18 -11.93 -19.82
N GLY A 536 11.42 -12.13 -21.12
CA GLY A 536 10.54 -11.69 -22.19
C GLY A 536 11.31 -11.22 -23.42
N LYS A 537 10.75 -10.27 -24.15
CA LYS A 537 11.32 -9.78 -25.41
C LYS A 537 12.29 -8.62 -25.17
N PHE A 538 13.51 -8.76 -25.69
CA PHE A 538 14.51 -7.69 -25.72
C PHE A 538 14.91 -7.38 -27.17
N LYS A 539 14.69 -6.14 -27.60
CA LYS A 539 14.96 -5.66 -28.95
C LYS A 539 16.15 -4.70 -28.96
N ARG A 540 17.06 -4.86 -29.92
CA ARG A 540 18.19 -3.95 -30.12
C ARG A 540 18.33 -3.58 -31.59
N TRP A 541 18.66 -2.32 -31.86
CA TRP A 541 19.09 -1.87 -33.20
C TRP A 541 20.54 -2.28 -33.49
N ILE A 542 20.77 -2.72 -34.72
CA ILE A 542 22.02 -3.27 -35.24
C ILE A 542 22.43 -2.47 -36.47
N ALA A 543 23.69 -2.03 -36.52
CA ALA A 543 24.26 -1.37 -37.69
C ALA A 543 24.70 -2.37 -38.77
N ALA A 544 24.91 -1.87 -39.99
CA ALA A 544 25.56 -2.59 -41.08
C ALA A 544 27.09 -2.69 -40.83
N SER A 545 27.48 -3.32 -39.73
CA SER A 545 28.88 -3.47 -39.31
C SER A 545 29.11 -4.83 -38.65
N THR A 546 30.38 -5.23 -38.56
CA THR A 546 30.79 -6.36 -37.72
C THR A 546 30.73 -6.00 -36.24
N GLY A 547 30.71 -7.00 -35.38
CA GLY A 547 30.79 -6.83 -33.92
C GLY A 547 29.73 -7.59 -33.14
N ASN A 548 29.95 -7.62 -31.82
CA ASN A 548 29.15 -8.40 -30.88
C ASN A 548 27.97 -7.64 -30.28
N THR A 549 26.85 -8.34 -30.16
CA THR A 549 25.62 -7.87 -29.51
C THR A 549 25.10 -8.96 -28.58
N ASP A 550 25.14 -8.68 -27.27
CA ASP A 550 24.59 -9.57 -26.25
C ASP A 550 23.13 -9.26 -25.90
N PHE A 551 22.40 -10.33 -25.59
CA PHE A 551 21.02 -10.33 -25.12
C PHE A 551 20.91 -11.16 -23.83
N PRO A 552 20.85 -10.53 -22.64
CA PRO A 552 20.75 -11.22 -21.35
C PRO A 552 19.30 -11.67 -21.08
N VAL A 553 18.72 -12.45 -22.00
CA VAL A 553 17.36 -13.00 -21.87
C VAL A 553 17.37 -14.27 -21.01
N GLY A 554 16.23 -14.68 -20.47
CA GLY A 554 16.18 -15.93 -19.71
C GLY A 554 14.90 -16.12 -18.90
N ILE A 555 15.07 -16.73 -17.73
CA ILE A 555 14.01 -16.91 -16.73
C ILE A 555 14.37 -16.13 -15.47
N VAL A 556 13.41 -15.94 -14.58
CA VAL A 556 13.65 -15.26 -13.29
C VAL A 556 14.78 -15.97 -12.54
N GLY A 557 15.79 -15.22 -12.14
CA GLY A 557 16.98 -15.69 -11.41
C GLY A 557 18.02 -16.42 -12.25
N ALA A 558 17.83 -16.59 -13.57
CA ALA A 558 18.82 -17.25 -14.43
C ALA A 558 18.89 -16.64 -15.84
N THR A 559 20.00 -15.95 -16.10
CA THR A 559 20.31 -15.37 -17.40
C THR A 559 20.79 -16.42 -18.37
N ARG A 560 20.09 -16.58 -19.49
CA ARG A 560 20.41 -17.48 -20.59
C ARG A 560 20.83 -16.66 -21.81
N THR A 561 22.04 -16.08 -21.75
CA THR A 561 22.50 -15.10 -22.73
C THR A 561 22.56 -15.66 -24.15
N ALA A 562 22.05 -14.88 -25.11
CA ALA A 562 22.32 -15.06 -26.54
C ALA A 562 23.29 -13.96 -26.99
N SER A 563 24.40 -14.35 -27.61
CA SER A 563 25.47 -13.47 -28.06
C SER A 563 25.62 -13.62 -29.58
N ILE A 564 25.44 -12.52 -30.31
CA ILE A 564 25.47 -12.49 -31.77
C ILE A 564 26.65 -11.62 -32.19
N ASP A 565 27.71 -12.25 -32.70
CA ASP A 565 28.91 -11.58 -33.18
C ASP A 565 29.00 -11.65 -34.71
N PHE A 566 28.67 -10.55 -35.39
CA PHE A 566 28.76 -10.48 -36.85
C PHE A 566 30.23 -10.53 -37.28
N THR A 567 30.63 -11.64 -37.90
CA THR A 567 31.95 -11.83 -38.51
C THR A 567 32.00 -11.29 -39.93
N GLN A 568 30.85 -11.18 -40.59
CA GLN A 568 30.63 -10.39 -41.79
C GLN A 568 29.41 -9.49 -41.58
N ALA A 569 29.60 -8.19 -41.79
CA ALA A 569 28.54 -7.20 -41.65
C ALA A 569 27.33 -7.52 -42.55
N PRO A 570 26.10 -7.28 -42.08
CA PRO A 570 24.94 -7.31 -42.95
C PRO A 570 24.98 -6.15 -43.95
N THR A 571 24.33 -6.32 -45.10
CA THR A 571 24.23 -5.28 -46.15
C THR A 571 23.43 -4.08 -45.65
N ILE A 572 22.37 -4.33 -44.88
CA ILE A 572 21.51 -3.32 -44.26
C ILE A 572 21.33 -3.68 -42.79
N GLY A 573 21.50 -2.69 -41.91
CA GLY A 573 21.18 -2.84 -40.49
C GLY A 573 19.66 -2.94 -40.25
N GLY A 574 19.27 -3.16 -39.00
CA GLY A 574 17.85 -3.29 -38.62
C GLY A 574 17.75 -3.63 -37.13
N THR A 575 16.83 -4.51 -36.76
CA THR A 575 16.70 -4.95 -35.36
C THR A 575 16.87 -6.44 -35.19
N LEU A 576 17.36 -6.84 -34.02
CA LEU A 576 17.26 -8.19 -33.50
C LEU A 576 16.42 -8.18 -32.22
N THR A 577 15.42 -9.05 -32.16
CA THR A 577 14.63 -9.29 -30.94
C THR A 577 14.91 -10.69 -30.42
N ALA A 578 15.46 -10.78 -29.21
CA ALA A 578 15.76 -12.04 -28.54
C ALA A 578 14.75 -12.32 -27.41
N GLN A 579 14.46 -13.61 -27.19
CA GLN A 579 13.68 -14.10 -26.07
C GLN A 579 14.06 -15.55 -25.75
N TRP A 580 14.02 -15.92 -24.47
CA TRP A 580 14.02 -17.32 -24.05
C TRP A 580 12.59 -17.87 -23.99
N GLN A 581 12.35 -19.02 -24.64
CA GLN A 581 11.08 -19.74 -24.63
C GLN A 581 11.17 -20.95 -23.69
N SER A 582 10.40 -20.93 -22.60
CA SER A 582 10.34 -22.04 -21.63
C SER A 582 9.34 -23.12 -22.07
N LEU A 583 9.54 -23.65 -23.27
CA LEU A 583 8.73 -24.70 -23.88
C LEU A 583 9.66 -25.69 -24.56
N TYR A 584 9.35 -26.99 -24.47
CA TYR A 584 10.10 -28.00 -25.22
C TYR A 584 10.12 -27.69 -26.73
N PRO A 585 11.32 -27.50 -27.34
CA PRO A 585 11.46 -27.18 -28.75
C PRO A 585 10.97 -28.27 -29.71
N GLY A 586 10.86 -29.54 -29.30
CA GLY A 586 10.53 -30.64 -30.21
C GLY A 586 11.75 -31.18 -30.98
N ALA A 587 11.56 -32.31 -31.67
CA ALA A 587 12.62 -33.06 -32.35
C ALA A 587 12.44 -33.16 -33.88
N ASN A 588 11.63 -32.28 -34.48
CA ASN A 588 11.40 -32.29 -35.93
C ASN A 588 12.72 -32.13 -36.72
N GLY A 589 13.01 -33.02 -37.66
CA GLY A 589 14.26 -33.02 -38.43
C GLY A 589 15.45 -33.72 -37.77
N LEU A 590 15.30 -34.26 -36.57
CA LEU A 590 16.29 -35.15 -35.95
C LEU A 590 16.03 -36.62 -36.39
N PRO A 591 17.05 -37.49 -36.51
CA PRO A 591 18.43 -37.26 -36.07
C PRO A 591 19.32 -36.45 -37.03
N LEU A 592 20.30 -35.75 -36.47
CA LEU A 592 21.37 -35.05 -37.20
C LEU A 592 22.75 -35.61 -36.78
N THR A 593 23.74 -35.49 -37.67
CA THR A 593 25.11 -35.95 -37.42
C THR A 593 26.09 -34.78 -37.47
N GLU A 594 26.78 -34.51 -36.37
CA GLU A 594 27.89 -33.55 -36.29
C GLU A 594 29.22 -34.34 -36.17
N PRO A 595 30.22 -34.08 -37.02
CA PRO A 595 31.51 -34.78 -36.95
C PRO A 595 32.16 -34.72 -35.57
N GLY A 596 32.46 -35.89 -35.00
CA GLY A 596 33.08 -36.00 -33.67
C GLY A 596 32.11 -35.98 -32.49
N TYR A 597 30.79 -35.96 -32.75
CA TYR A 597 29.74 -35.98 -31.73
C TYR A 597 28.78 -37.16 -31.94
N PRO A 598 28.06 -37.59 -30.87
CA PRO A 598 26.94 -38.53 -30.96
C PRO A 598 25.81 -38.04 -31.89
N VAL A 599 24.99 -38.98 -32.38
CA VAL A 599 23.86 -38.69 -33.28
C VAL A 599 22.77 -37.91 -32.54
N LEU A 600 22.58 -36.66 -32.89
CA LEU A 600 21.68 -35.73 -32.21
C LEU A 600 20.22 -36.15 -32.44
N ASP A 601 19.57 -36.77 -31.46
CA ASP A 601 18.23 -37.35 -31.59
C ASP A 601 17.15 -36.61 -30.80
N SER A 602 17.54 -35.67 -29.94
CA SER A 602 16.66 -34.90 -29.06
C SER A 602 17.17 -33.49 -28.80
N THR A 603 16.29 -32.62 -28.30
CA THR A 603 16.55 -31.22 -27.92
C THR A 603 16.22 -30.96 -26.45
N ALA A 604 16.95 -30.06 -25.78
CA ALA A 604 16.75 -29.69 -24.37
C ALA A 604 15.30 -29.32 -24.06
N SER A 605 14.66 -30.01 -23.11
CA SER A 605 13.26 -29.75 -22.75
C SER A 605 13.06 -28.54 -21.83
N ASP A 606 14.14 -27.98 -21.28
CA ASP A 606 14.12 -26.72 -20.53
C ASP A 606 13.67 -25.52 -21.38
N GLY A 607 13.89 -25.54 -22.70
CA GLY A 607 13.50 -24.47 -23.61
C GLY A 607 14.48 -24.20 -24.75
N TYR A 608 14.28 -23.07 -25.44
CA TYR A 608 15.06 -22.63 -26.59
C TYR A 608 15.13 -21.10 -26.68
N TRP A 609 16.08 -20.57 -27.46
CA TRP A 609 16.15 -19.15 -27.79
C TRP A 609 15.41 -18.86 -29.08
N THR A 610 14.67 -17.76 -29.12
CA THR A 610 14.19 -17.17 -30.37
C THR A 610 14.94 -15.86 -30.57
N VAL A 611 15.58 -15.70 -31.73
CA VAL A 611 16.20 -14.43 -32.16
C VAL A 611 15.66 -14.11 -33.54
N ILE A 612 14.93 -13.02 -33.67
CA ILE A 612 14.25 -12.65 -34.93
C ILE A 612 14.83 -11.32 -35.44
N ALA A 613 15.17 -11.29 -36.72
CA ALA A 613 15.54 -10.07 -37.42
C ALA A 613 14.32 -9.34 -37.97
N ALA A 614 14.34 -8.00 -37.91
CA ALA A 614 13.31 -7.14 -38.47
C ALA A 614 13.91 -5.79 -38.92
N ASP A 615 13.05 -4.87 -39.35
CA ASP A 615 13.40 -3.48 -39.68
C ASP A 615 14.52 -3.34 -40.73
N GLY A 616 14.54 -4.27 -41.70
CA GLY A 616 15.46 -4.26 -42.84
C GLY A 616 16.66 -5.21 -42.73
N LEU A 617 16.95 -5.76 -41.56
CA LEU A 617 18.02 -6.73 -41.37
C LEU A 617 17.64 -8.08 -42.00
N THR A 618 18.38 -8.51 -43.02
CA THR A 618 18.06 -9.75 -43.79
C THR A 618 19.23 -10.70 -43.98
N ASP A 619 20.47 -10.24 -43.83
CA ASP A 619 21.69 -11.01 -44.10
C ASP A 619 22.78 -10.78 -43.02
N GLY A 620 24.04 -11.04 -43.36
CA GLY A 620 25.19 -11.06 -42.46
C GLY A 620 25.59 -12.48 -42.05
N ILE A 621 26.88 -12.67 -41.77
CA ILE A 621 27.43 -13.92 -41.24
C ILE A 621 27.86 -13.66 -39.80
N TYR A 622 27.49 -14.56 -38.89
CA TYR A 622 27.77 -14.36 -37.47
C TYR A 622 28.25 -15.64 -36.79
N THR A 623 28.89 -15.43 -35.64
CA THR A 623 29.09 -16.45 -34.62
C THR A 623 27.98 -16.28 -33.58
N GLY A 624 27.15 -17.30 -33.41
CA GLY A 624 26.12 -17.34 -32.39
C GLY A 624 26.63 -18.11 -31.18
N THR A 625 26.68 -17.49 -30.01
CA THR A 625 27.08 -18.13 -28.74
C THR A 625 25.95 -18.02 -27.71
N PHE A 626 25.51 -19.16 -27.18
CA PHE A 626 24.35 -19.26 -26.31
C PHE A 626 24.71 -19.95 -25.00
N THR A 627 24.43 -19.28 -23.88
CA THR A 627 24.72 -19.78 -22.54
C THR A 627 23.44 -20.25 -21.87
N GLY A 628 23.30 -21.56 -21.63
CA GLY A 628 22.13 -22.16 -21.00
C GLY A 628 22.25 -22.24 -19.47
N THR A 629 22.22 -21.13 -18.74
CA THR A 629 22.27 -21.18 -17.27
C THR A 629 21.05 -21.89 -16.66
N ASN A 630 21.30 -22.70 -15.63
CA ASN A 630 20.32 -23.52 -14.93
C ASN A 630 19.51 -24.43 -15.86
N ILE A 631 20.19 -25.08 -16.81
CA ILE A 631 19.62 -26.12 -17.66
C ILE A 631 19.73 -27.45 -16.91
N THR A 632 18.60 -28.14 -16.75
CA THR A 632 18.51 -29.36 -15.93
C THR A 632 18.55 -30.63 -16.76
N THR A 633 18.23 -30.54 -18.05
CA THR A 633 18.13 -31.72 -18.91
C THR A 633 19.44 -32.14 -19.52
N VAL A 634 20.47 -31.28 -19.54
CA VAL A 634 21.80 -31.58 -20.09
C VAL A 634 22.62 -32.39 -19.10
N ILE A 635 22.95 -33.63 -19.49
CA ILE A 635 23.70 -34.59 -18.64
C ILE A 635 25.22 -34.55 -18.92
N ASP A 636 25.62 -34.22 -20.14
CA ASP A 636 27.01 -34.02 -20.54
C ASP A 636 27.10 -32.84 -21.52
N PHE A 637 27.56 -31.70 -21.03
CA PHE A 637 27.68 -30.48 -21.84
C PHE A 637 28.71 -30.62 -22.97
N THR A 638 29.63 -31.58 -22.89
CA THR A 638 30.65 -31.80 -23.94
C THR A 638 30.10 -32.55 -25.16
N GLN A 639 28.89 -33.10 -25.04
CA GLN A 639 28.25 -33.96 -26.06
C GLN A 639 26.98 -33.34 -26.65
N VAL A 640 26.73 -32.06 -26.38
CA VAL A 640 25.61 -31.31 -26.94
C VAL A 640 26.10 -30.30 -27.97
N VAL A 641 25.22 -29.94 -28.91
CA VAL A 641 25.51 -28.93 -29.92
C VAL A 641 24.35 -27.95 -30.06
N LEU A 642 24.63 -26.79 -30.63
CA LEU A 642 23.60 -25.83 -31.02
C LEU A 642 22.95 -26.29 -32.34
N VAL A 643 21.63 -26.27 -32.41
CA VAL A 643 20.85 -26.45 -33.65
C VAL A 643 19.95 -25.24 -33.87
N LYS A 644 19.58 -24.99 -35.13
CA LYS A 644 18.62 -23.93 -35.47
C LYS A 644 17.51 -24.43 -36.39
N ARG A 645 16.34 -23.78 -36.33
CA ARG A 645 15.23 -23.97 -37.27
C ARG A 645 14.54 -22.64 -37.54
N ALA A 646 13.91 -22.48 -38.71
CA ALA A 646 13.22 -21.24 -39.07
C ALA A 646 12.00 -20.95 -38.18
N ASP A 647 11.18 -21.97 -37.91
CA ASP A 647 9.99 -21.88 -37.07
C ASP A 647 9.62 -23.26 -36.50
N ALA A 648 8.56 -23.34 -35.71
CA ALA A 648 8.09 -24.58 -35.08
C ALA A 648 7.71 -25.71 -36.05
N SER A 649 7.41 -25.39 -37.32
CA SER A 649 7.06 -26.36 -38.36
C SER A 649 8.28 -26.84 -39.16
N SER A 650 9.37 -26.10 -39.10
CA SER A 650 10.61 -26.37 -39.83
C SER A 650 11.48 -27.41 -39.13
N PRO A 651 12.23 -28.23 -39.88
CA PRO A 651 13.18 -29.18 -39.28
C PRO A 651 14.36 -28.44 -38.63
N TRP A 652 14.91 -29.03 -37.58
CA TRP A 652 16.21 -28.63 -37.04
C TRP A 652 17.32 -28.87 -38.06
N THR A 653 18.29 -27.96 -38.09
CA THR A 653 19.44 -28.00 -39.01
C THR A 653 20.72 -27.61 -38.27
N LEU A 654 21.85 -28.11 -38.77
CA LEU A 654 23.19 -27.66 -38.39
C LEU A 654 23.60 -26.55 -39.36
N ASP A 655 23.49 -25.30 -38.94
CA ASP A 655 23.90 -24.14 -39.73
C ASP A 655 25.26 -23.60 -39.25
N GLY A 656 26.14 -23.26 -40.20
CA GLY A 656 27.53 -22.93 -39.89
C GLY A 656 28.34 -24.11 -39.31
N THR A 657 29.50 -23.79 -38.75
CA THR A 657 30.49 -24.74 -38.20
C THR A 657 30.40 -24.80 -36.69
N HIS A 658 30.34 -26.00 -36.12
CA HIS A 658 30.33 -26.23 -34.67
C HIS A 658 31.62 -25.75 -34.00
N VAL A 659 31.47 -25.08 -32.87
CA VAL A 659 32.56 -24.75 -31.95
C VAL A 659 32.36 -25.58 -30.68
N PRO A 660 33.36 -26.37 -30.24
CA PRO A 660 33.21 -27.26 -29.08
C PRO A 660 32.61 -26.56 -27.86
N SER A 661 31.61 -27.22 -27.27
CA SER A 661 30.87 -26.68 -26.14
C SER A 661 31.76 -26.52 -24.90
N THR A 662 31.53 -25.44 -24.17
CA THR A 662 32.26 -25.11 -22.93
C THR A 662 31.27 -24.92 -21.78
N GLY A 663 31.74 -24.58 -20.58
CA GLY A 663 30.90 -24.36 -19.40
C GLY A 663 30.73 -25.62 -18.55
N SER A 664 29.49 -25.93 -18.17
CA SER A 664 29.15 -27.08 -17.31
C SER A 664 27.80 -27.68 -17.70
N ASN A 665 27.43 -28.83 -17.13
CA ASN A 665 26.12 -29.45 -17.37
C ASN A 665 24.93 -28.54 -17.02
N THR A 666 25.05 -27.75 -15.94
CA THR A 666 24.00 -26.83 -15.51
C THR A 666 24.06 -25.48 -16.22
N SER A 667 25.16 -25.18 -16.91
CA SER A 667 25.39 -23.94 -17.65
C SER A 667 26.19 -24.19 -18.95
N PRO A 668 25.66 -24.99 -19.90
CA PRO A 668 26.35 -25.25 -21.15
C PRO A 668 26.48 -23.98 -21.98
N ILE A 669 27.64 -23.79 -22.60
CA ILE A 669 27.90 -22.70 -23.56
C ILE A 669 28.09 -23.35 -24.93
N LEU A 670 27.20 -23.03 -25.85
CA LEU A 670 27.12 -23.62 -27.18
C LEU A 670 27.41 -22.54 -28.22
N SER A 671 28.23 -22.86 -29.22
CA SER A 671 28.60 -21.87 -30.23
C SER A 671 28.71 -22.50 -31.61
N ARG A 672 28.33 -21.74 -32.64
CA ARG A 672 28.62 -22.04 -34.04
C ARG A 672 29.05 -20.78 -34.76
N THR A 673 30.01 -20.90 -35.66
CA THR A 673 30.52 -19.78 -36.48
C THR A 673 30.11 -19.95 -37.94
N GLY A 674 30.01 -18.85 -38.69
CA GLY A 674 29.59 -18.91 -40.09
C GLY A 674 28.07 -19.10 -40.27
N MET A 675 27.27 -18.75 -39.25
CA MET A 675 25.83 -18.88 -39.28
C MET A 675 25.17 -17.80 -40.14
N ILE A 676 24.01 -18.12 -40.72
CA ILE A 676 23.19 -17.19 -41.52
C ILE A 676 21.72 -17.25 -41.12
N GLY A 677 21.08 -16.09 -41.17
CA GLY A 677 19.66 -15.93 -40.84
C GLY A 677 19.34 -16.14 -39.36
N PHE A 678 18.31 -15.48 -38.88
CA PHE A 678 17.90 -15.46 -37.47
C PHE A 678 16.58 -16.22 -37.29
N SER A 679 16.49 -17.05 -36.26
CA SER A 679 15.34 -17.94 -36.04
C SER A 679 15.30 -18.52 -34.61
N ASP A 680 14.80 -19.75 -34.45
CA ASP A 680 14.89 -20.49 -33.19
C ASP A 680 16.22 -21.24 -33.09
N PHE A 681 16.78 -21.31 -31.88
CA PHE A 681 18.03 -22.01 -31.53
C PHE A 681 17.82 -22.88 -30.29
N ALA A 682 18.24 -24.14 -30.35
CA ALA A 682 18.09 -25.09 -29.25
C ALA A 682 19.39 -25.87 -28.99
N ILE A 683 19.46 -26.44 -27.79
CA ILE A 683 20.50 -27.40 -27.40
C ILE A 683 20.05 -28.78 -27.90
N ALA A 684 20.88 -29.50 -28.64
CA ALA A 684 20.61 -30.86 -29.10
C ALA A 684 21.68 -31.86 -28.66
N GLY A 685 21.31 -33.12 -28.44
CA GLY A 685 22.22 -34.21 -28.04
C GLY A 685 21.55 -35.58 -28.10
N THR A 686 22.31 -36.65 -27.80
CA THR A 686 21.85 -38.05 -27.77
C THR A 686 21.76 -38.57 -26.35
N GLY A 687 20.61 -39.11 -25.91
CA GLY A 687 20.49 -39.75 -24.58
C GLY A 687 20.81 -38.86 -23.37
N ASN A 688 21.11 -37.59 -23.61
CA ASN A 688 21.63 -36.59 -22.68
C ASN A 688 20.66 -35.42 -22.50
N VAL A 689 19.41 -35.61 -22.95
CA VAL A 689 18.28 -34.73 -22.70
C VAL A 689 17.07 -35.58 -22.30
N SER A 690 16.74 -35.60 -21.00
CA SER A 690 15.58 -36.35 -20.51
C SER A 690 14.27 -35.60 -20.82
N ILE A 691 13.31 -36.30 -21.44
CA ILE A 691 11.89 -35.94 -21.31
C ILE A 691 11.43 -36.36 -19.90
N LEU A 692 10.81 -35.46 -19.15
CA LEU A 692 10.21 -35.80 -17.85
C LEU A 692 8.90 -36.57 -18.11
N PRO A 693 8.65 -37.72 -17.45
CA PRO A 693 7.48 -38.55 -17.71
C PRO A 693 6.17 -37.80 -17.50
N ILE A 694 5.22 -37.92 -18.43
CA ILE A 694 3.87 -37.43 -18.22
C ILE A 694 3.13 -38.27 -17.17
N THR A 695 2.48 -37.63 -16.20
CA THR A 695 1.80 -38.32 -15.09
C THR A 695 0.42 -37.75 -14.81
N VAL A 696 -0.49 -38.57 -14.26
CA VAL A 696 -1.80 -38.12 -13.79
C VAL A 696 -1.68 -37.73 -12.31
N GLN A 697 -1.93 -36.46 -11.99
CA GLN A 697 -1.87 -35.97 -10.61
C GLN A 697 -3.10 -36.38 -9.81
N TYR A 698 -4.30 -36.25 -10.40
CA TYR A 698 -5.54 -36.79 -9.83
C TYR A 698 -6.58 -37.04 -10.93
N PHE A 699 -7.50 -37.96 -10.63
CA PHE A 699 -8.73 -38.16 -11.39
C PHE A 699 -9.89 -38.39 -10.40
N LYS A 700 -10.93 -37.57 -10.50
CA LYS A 700 -12.09 -37.56 -9.59
C LYS A 700 -13.38 -37.54 -10.40
N GLY A 701 -14.45 -38.04 -9.79
CA GLY A 701 -15.77 -38.03 -10.40
C GLY A 701 -16.86 -37.74 -9.37
N SER A 702 -17.82 -36.92 -9.77
CA SER A 702 -18.99 -36.56 -8.97
C SER A 702 -20.27 -36.63 -9.82
N LYS A 703 -21.41 -36.79 -9.17
CA LYS A 703 -22.71 -36.83 -9.85
C LYS A 703 -23.38 -35.46 -9.83
N LEU A 704 -23.85 -35.01 -10.99
CA LEU A 704 -24.67 -33.81 -11.17
C LEU A 704 -26.04 -34.18 -11.74
N ALA A 705 -26.99 -33.24 -11.71
CA ALA A 705 -28.27 -33.41 -12.38
C ALA A 705 -28.13 -33.59 -13.90
N SER A 706 -27.08 -33.00 -14.49
CA SER A 706 -26.77 -33.03 -15.92
C SER A 706 -25.93 -34.24 -16.37
N GLY A 707 -25.52 -35.14 -15.46
CA GLY A 707 -24.67 -36.29 -15.78
C GLY A 707 -23.55 -36.54 -14.77
N ASN A 708 -22.51 -37.26 -15.17
CA ASN A 708 -21.31 -37.48 -14.35
C ASN A 708 -20.25 -36.44 -14.69
N LEU A 709 -19.86 -35.62 -13.71
CA LEU A 709 -18.72 -34.72 -13.83
C LEU A 709 -17.43 -35.47 -13.52
N LEU A 710 -16.44 -35.33 -14.40
CA LEU A 710 -15.16 -36.00 -14.35
C LEU A 710 -14.07 -34.93 -14.39
N ASP A 711 -13.29 -34.82 -13.32
CA ASP A 711 -12.26 -33.78 -13.12
C ASP A 711 -10.87 -34.40 -12.99
N TRP A 712 -9.89 -33.85 -13.70
CA TRP A 712 -8.52 -34.34 -13.65
C TRP A 712 -7.45 -33.27 -13.83
N LYS A 713 -6.23 -33.63 -13.43
CA LYS A 713 -5.03 -32.84 -13.61
C LYS A 713 -3.86 -33.75 -13.96
N VAL A 714 -3.04 -33.32 -14.90
CA VAL A 714 -1.88 -34.05 -15.42
C VAL A 714 -0.63 -33.17 -15.38
N THR A 715 0.53 -33.80 -15.26
CA THR A 715 1.85 -33.18 -15.41
C THR A 715 2.35 -33.48 -16.82
N CYS A 716 2.25 -32.50 -17.73
CA CYS A 716 2.67 -32.62 -19.12
C CYS A 716 3.30 -31.33 -19.66
N THR A 717 3.98 -30.57 -18.79
CA THR A 717 4.64 -29.30 -19.16
C THR A 717 5.92 -29.49 -19.95
N ASN A 718 6.47 -30.71 -19.96
CA ASN A 718 7.78 -31.02 -20.54
C ASN A 718 7.67 -31.88 -21.83
N THR A 719 6.49 -31.87 -22.45
CA THR A 719 6.18 -32.55 -23.72
C THR A 719 5.48 -31.55 -24.64
N PRO A 720 5.67 -31.61 -25.97
CA PRO A 720 5.07 -30.61 -26.87
C PRO A 720 3.55 -30.77 -26.94
N SER A 721 3.05 -31.98 -26.74
CA SER A 721 1.63 -32.27 -26.64
C SER A 721 1.38 -33.55 -25.85
N ALA A 722 0.35 -33.57 -25.01
CA ALA A 722 -0.19 -34.78 -24.43
C ALA A 722 -1.66 -34.95 -24.83
N THR A 723 -2.07 -36.16 -25.17
CA THR A 723 -3.48 -36.48 -25.48
C THR A 723 -4.08 -37.27 -24.33
N MET A 724 -5.15 -36.75 -23.74
CA MET A 724 -5.94 -37.41 -22.72
C MET A 724 -7.20 -37.99 -23.36
N VAL A 725 -7.27 -39.31 -23.46
CA VAL A 725 -8.49 -40.03 -23.87
C VAL A 725 -9.23 -40.46 -22.62
N LEU A 726 -10.40 -39.88 -22.38
CA LEU A 726 -11.29 -40.27 -21.32
C LEU A 726 -12.10 -41.49 -21.78
N GLU A 727 -12.06 -42.57 -21.02
CA GLU A 727 -12.70 -43.82 -21.37
C GLU A 727 -13.72 -44.24 -20.30
N ARG A 728 -14.81 -44.87 -20.76
CA ARG A 728 -15.91 -45.40 -19.94
C ARG A 728 -16.06 -46.91 -20.12
N SER A 729 -16.43 -47.61 -19.07
CA SER A 729 -16.73 -49.04 -19.05
C SER A 729 -17.92 -49.36 -18.14
N ASN A 730 -18.63 -50.46 -18.42
CA ASN A 730 -19.67 -51.01 -17.53
C ASN A 730 -19.21 -52.23 -16.73
N ASP A 731 -18.05 -52.80 -17.06
CA ASP A 731 -17.53 -54.04 -16.47
C ASP A 731 -16.11 -53.88 -15.89
N ALA A 732 -15.57 -52.66 -15.90
CA ALA A 732 -14.19 -52.32 -15.53
C ALA A 732 -13.09 -53.04 -16.34
N ARG A 733 -13.44 -53.70 -17.45
CA ARG A 733 -12.51 -54.47 -18.30
C ARG A 733 -12.47 -53.93 -19.72
N LYS A 734 -13.63 -53.71 -20.33
CA LYS A 734 -13.78 -53.17 -21.67
C LYS A 734 -14.09 -51.70 -21.59
N PHE A 735 -13.11 -50.87 -21.91
CA PHE A 735 -13.21 -49.41 -21.93
C PHE A 735 -13.43 -48.90 -23.35
N SER A 736 -14.32 -47.94 -23.51
CA SER A 736 -14.59 -47.23 -24.76
C SER A 736 -14.35 -45.74 -24.57
N ALA A 737 -13.70 -45.09 -25.53
CA ALA A 737 -13.45 -43.65 -25.48
C ALA A 737 -14.78 -42.87 -25.51
N ILE A 738 -14.90 -41.86 -24.65
CA ILE A 738 -16.06 -40.96 -24.57
C ILE A 738 -15.67 -39.49 -24.79
N ASN A 739 -14.39 -39.14 -24.59
CA ASN A 739 -13.85 -37.83 -24.91
C ASN A 739 -12.34 -37.93 -25.19
N SER A 740 -11.79 -37.00 -25.97
CA SER A 740 -10.36 -36.88 -26.20
C SER A 740 -9.97 -35.41 -26.22
N VAL A 741 -8.94 -35.05 -25.45
CA VAL A 741 -8.41 -33.69 -25.36
C VAL A 741 -6.90 -33.74 -25.56
N THR A 742 -6.42 -33.05 -26.59
CA THR A 742 -4.98 -32.81 -26.76
C THR A 742 -4.63 -31.47 -26.13
N ALA A 743 -3.62 -31.48 -25.25
CA ALA A 743 -3.16 -30.31 -24.51
C ALA A 743 -1.69 -30.03 -24.80
N THR A 744 -1.39 -28.74 -25.00
CA THR A 744 -0.02 -28.21 -24.99
C THR A 744 0.49 -28.08 -23.56
N ALA A 745 1.80 -27.89 -23.38
CA ALA A 745 2.41 -27.61 -22.08
C ALA A 745 1.68 -26.48 -21.30
N LEU A 746 1.29 -25.40 -21.98
CA LEU A 746 0.55 -24.29 -21.37
C LEU A 746 -0.84 -24.74 -20.88
N ARG A 747 -1.57 -25.53 -21.68
CA ARG A 747 -2.88 -26.05 -21.29
C ARG A 747 -2.78 -27.04 -20.12
N CYS A 748 -1.67 -27.78 -20.01
CA CYS A 748 -1.37 -28.68 -18.90
C CYS A 748 -1.24 -27.94 -17.55
N LEU A 749 -1.04 -26.60 -17.52
CA LEU A 749 -1.02 -25.81 -16.28
C LEU A 749 -2.39 -25.63 -15.63
N GLN A 750 -3.49 -25.87 -16.35
CA GLN A 750 -4.86 -25.76 -15.84
C GLN A 750 -5.51 -27.14 -15.64
N PRO A 751 -6.44 -27.30 -14.68
CA PRO A 751 -7.22 -28.54 -14.56
C PRO A 751 -8.13 -28.76 -15.77
N PHE A 752 -8.68 -29.97 -15.89
CA PHE A 752 -9.60 -30.37 -16.94
C PHE A 752 -10.88 -30.93 -16.32
N SER A 753 -12.00 -30.71 -17.01
CA SER A 753 -13.30 -31.21 -16.62
C SER A 753 -14.09 -31.67 -17.85
N TYR A 754 -14.93 -32.69 -17.65
CA TYR A 754 -15.85 -33.19 -18.67
C TYR A 754 -17.12 -33.74 -18.02
N ILE A 755 -18.27 -33.50 -18.65
CA ILE A 755 -19.56 -34.05 -18.21
C ILE A 755 -19.98 -35.16 -19.18
N ASP A 756 -20.03 -36.40 -18.69
CA ASP A 756 -20.74 -37.48 -19.37
C ASP A 756 -22.24 -37.31 -19.11
N ALA A 757 -22.94 -36.70 -20.08
CA ALA A 757 -24.35 -36.35 -19.98
C ALA A 757 -25.30 -37.56 -20.11
N ALA A 758 -24.81 -38.69 -20.62
CA ALA A 758 -25.62 -39.89 -20.84
C ALA A 758 -24.91 -41.13 -20.28
N PRO A 759 -24.70 -41.22 -18.96
CA PRO A 759 -24.16 -42.42 -18.35
C PRO A 759 -25.16 -43.57 -18.46
N ASN A 760 -24.63 -44.78 -18.58
CA ASN A 760 -25.41 -46.01 -18.61
C ASN A 760 -26.05 -46.26 -17.24
N ALA A 761 -27.15 -47.02 -17.21
CA ALA A 761 -27.70 -47.47 -15.93
C ALA A 761 -26.73 -48.43 -15.23
N GLY A 762 -26.66 -48.39 -13.90
CA GLY A 762 -25.70 -49.16 -13.11
C GLY A 762 -24.35 -48.45 -12.91
N ILE A 763 -23.33 -49.23 -12.57
CA ILE A 763 -21.98 -48.71 -12.33
C ILE A 763 -21.34 -48.33 -13.67
N ASN A 764 -20.83 -47.10 -13.73
CA ASN A 764 -20.00 -46.61 -14.83
C ASN A 764 -18.58 -46.41 -14.30
N TYR A 765 -17.63 -47.12 -14.89
CA TYR A 765 -16.21 -47.00 -14.60
C TYR A 765 -15.58 -46.03 -15.57
N TYR A 766 -14.72 -45.15 -15.07
CA TYR A 766 -14.00 -44.18 -15.89
C TYR A 766 -12.50 -44.30 -15.62
N ARG A 767 -11.69 -44.03 -16.65
CA ARG A 767 -10.24 -43.84 -16.55
C ARG A 767 -9.77 -42.87 -17.63
N ILE A 768 -8.55 -42.37 -17.48
CA ILE A 768 -7.86 -41.56 -18.48
C ILE A 768 -6.73 -42.39 -19.05
N LYS A 769 -6.67 -42.50 -20.38
CA LYS A 769 -5.49 -42.94 -21.13
C LYS A 769 -4.73 -41.69 -21.56
N LEU A 770 -3.57 -41.48 -20.97
CA LEU A 770 -2.69 -40.34 -21.22
C LEU A 770 -1.62 -40.78 -22.24
N ILE A 771 -1.58 -40.16 -23.41
CA ILE A 771 -0.69 -40.50 -24.52
C ILE A 771 0.29 -39.34 -24.72
N ASP A 772 1.59 -39.63 -24.71
CA ASP A 772 2.67 -38.67 -24.94
C ASP A 772 2.85 -38.37 -26.44
N ALA A 773 3.62 -37.34 -26.76
CA ALA A 773 4.01 -36.99 -28.12
C ALA A 773 4.82 -38.11 -28.80
N ASP A 774 5.53 -38.94 -28.03
CA ASP A 774 6.27 -40.11 -28.55
C ASP A 774 5.39 -41.37 -28.71
N GLY A 775 4.08 -41.27 -28.42
CA GLY A 775 3.10 -42.35 -28.53
C GLY A 775 3.06 -43.32 -27.36
N LYS A 776 3.94 -43.19 -26.36
CA LYS A 776 3.84 -43.96 -25.11
C LYS A 776 2.59 -43.52 -24.34
N PHE A 777 2.02 -44.43 -23.55
CA PHE A 777 0.84 -44.11 -22.77
C PHE A 777 0.85 -44.68 -21.36
N ALA A 778 0.17 -43.98 -20.46
CA ALA A 778 -0.13 -44.40 -19.10
C ALA A 778 -1.63 -44.31 -18.84
N TYR A 779 -2.12 -45.06 -17.86
CA TYR A 779 -3.51 -44.96 -17.40
C TYR A 779 -3.59 -44.30 -16.02
N SER A 780 -4.67 -43.57 -15.77
CA SER A 780 -5.05 -43.16 -14.41
C SER A 780 -5.59 -44.34 -13.60
N ASP A 781 -5.81 -44.10 -12.31
CA ASP A 781 -6.75 -44.89 -11.50
C ASP A 781 -8.14 -44.98 -12.18
N ILE A 782 -8.86 -46.07 -11.91
CA ILE A 782 -10.27 -46.22 -12.29
C ILE A 782 -11.16 -45.64 -11.19
N ILE A 783 -12.10 -44.79 -11.56
CA ILE A 783 -13.17 -44.31 -10.67
C ILE A 783 -14.51 -44.89 -11.09
N ALA A 784 -15.44 -45.05 -10.15
CA ALA A 784 -16.74 -45.66 -10.41
C ALA A 784 -17.88 -44.77 -9.90
N LEU A 785 -18.90 -44.58 -10.75
CA LEU A 785 -20.09 -43.78 -10.44
C LEU A 785 -21.35 -44.60 -10.72
N LEU A 786 -22.22 -44.72 -9.71
CA LEU A 786 -23.48 -45.47 -9.79
C LEU A 786 -24.61 -44.58 -10.30
N ASN A 787 -25.19 -44.92 -11.46
CA ASN A 787 -26.17 -44.10 -12.16
C ASN A 787 -27.50 -44.81 -12.38
N LYS A 788 -28.59 -44.04 -12.32
CA LYS A 788 -29.97 -44.50 -12.55
C LYS A 788 -30.37 -45.72 -11.68
N GLU A 789 -29.69 -45.88 -10.54
CA GLU A 789 -29.89 -46.91 -9.53
C GLU A 789 -29.92 -46.24 -8.15
N LYS A 790 -30.64 -46.84 -7.19
CA LYS A 790 -30.71 -46.35 -5.81
C LYS A 790 -29.60 -46.95 -4.94
N GLY A 791 -29.28 -46.27 -3.84
CA GLY A 791 -28.35 -46.69 -2.81
C GLY A 791 -26.87 -46.72 -3.20
N PHE A 792 -26.13 -47.81 -2.95
CA PHE A 792 -24.66 -47.83 -3.11
C PHE A 792 -24.12 -49.19 -3.56
N ASP A 793 -22.87 -49.21 -4.03
CA ASP A 793 -22.12 -50.44 -4.28
C ASP A 793 -20.70 -50.41 -3.73
N ILE A 794 -20.20 -51.57 -3.30
CA ILE A 794 -18.80 -51.77 -2.94
C ILE A 794 -18.06 -52.23 -4.19
N VAL A 795 -17.33 -51.30 -4.79
CA VAL A 795 -16.75 -51.44 -6.13
C VAL A 795 -15.53 -52.37 -6.12
N SER A 796 -14.65 -52.17 -5.15
CA SER A 796 -13.43 -52.97 -5.00
C SER A 796 -12.80 -52.76 -3.63
N MET A 797 -11.86 -53.63 -3.29
CA MET A 797 -11.01 -53.49 -2.12
C MET A 797 -9.57 -53.81 -2.51
N VAL A 798 -8.65 -52.86 -2.31
CA VAL A 798 -7.27 -52.96 -2.82
C VAL A 798 -6.26 -52.56 -1.73
N PRO A 799 -5.23 -53.38 -1.46
CA PRO A 799 -5.00 -54.71 -2.02
C PRO A 799 -5.98 -55.77 -1.46
N ASN A 800 -6.16 -56.86 -2.20
CA ASN A 800 -6.78 -58.12 -1.75
C ASN A 800 -6.04 -59.28 -2.44
N PRO A 801 -5.26 -60.13 -1.72
CA PRO A 801 -5.18 -60.26 -0.25
C PRO A 801 -4.63 -59.03 0.49
N VAL A 802 -5.15 -58.77 1.68
CA VAL A 802 -4.77 -57.65 2.56
C VAL A 802 -3.59 -58.08 3.45
N GLN A 803 -2.58 -57.22 3.60
CA GLN A 803 -1.61 -57.30 4.69
C GLN A 803 -2.14 -56.51 5.89
N ASP A 804 -1.85 -55.23 6.01
CA ASP A 804 -2.33 -54.43 7.16
C ASP A 804 -3.44 -53.46 6.76
N ILE A 805 -3.23 -52.70 5.68
CA ILE A 805 -4.13 -51.63 5.25
C ILE A 805 -4.74 -51.99 3.90
N THR A 806 -6.02 -51.67 3.73
CA THR A 806 -6.71 -51.78 2.45
C THR A 806 -7.64 -50.60 2.22
N VAL A 807 -7.91 -50.27 0.96
CA VAL A 807 -8.85 -49.21 0.58
C VAL A 807 -10.09 -49.83 -0.03
N LEU A 808 -11.23 -49.58 0.60
CA LEU A 808 -12.55 -49.93 0.09
C LEU A 808 -13.06 -48.79 -0.80
N ASN A 809 -13.28 -49.08 -2.09
CA ASN A 809 -13.84 -48.13 -3.04
C ASN A 809 -15.36 -48.33 -3.08
N ILE A 810 -16.12 -47.26 -2.83
CA ILE A 810 -17.58 -47.30 -2.75
C ILE A 810 -18.17 -46.28 -3.72
N ALA A 811 -19.11 -46.72 -4.56
CA ALA A 811 -19.91 -45.83 -5.40
C ALA A 811 -21.27 -45.63 -4.73
N SER A 812 -21.60 -44.39 -4.35
CA SER A 812 -22.88 -44.06 -3.72
C SER A 812 -23.75 -43.23 -4.66
N ALA A 813 -25.03 -43.58 -4.78
CA ALA A 813 -25.98 -42.83 -5.59
C ALA A 813 -26.31 -41.46 -4.99
N VAL A 814 -26.27 -41.34 -3.66
CA VAL A 814 -26.56 -40.14 -2.86
C VAL A 814 -25.61 -40.01 -1.66
N ALA A 815 -25.51 -38.82 -1.06
CA ALA A 815 -24.79 -38.64 0.20
C ALA A 815 -25.57 -39.30 1.35
N THR A 816 -24.93 -40.15 2.15
CA THR A 816 -25.58 -40.89 3.24
C THR A 816 -24.56 -41.38 4.27
N LYS A 817 -25.01 -41.69 5.49
CA LYS A 817 -24.19 -42.44 6.45
C LYS A 817 -24.22 -43.93 6.12
N MET A 818 -23.08 -44.59 6.27
CA MET A 818 -22.90 -46.03 6.08
C MET A 818 -22.22 -46.65 7.29
N SER A 819 -22.71 -47.81 7.74
CA SER A 819 -22.00 -48.68 8.68
C SER A 819 -21.31 -49.80 7.90
N ILE A 820 -20.00 -49.89 8.01
CA ILE A 820 -19.16 -50.96 7.47
C ILE A 820 -18.94 -51.97 8.58
N VAL A 821 -19.29 -53.23 8.33
CA VAL A 821 -19.14 -54.35 9.26
C VAL A 821 -18.24 -55.40 8.62
N VAL A 822 -17.22 -55.84 9.34
CA VAL A 822 -16.33 -56.94 8.91
C VAL A 822 -16.63 -58.17 9.75
N THR A 823 -16.82 -59.32 9.10
CA THR A 823 -17.06 -60.61 9.73
C THR A 823 -16.04 -61.64 9.28
N ASP A 824 -15.67 -62.57 10.16
CA ASP A 824 -14.87 -63.74 9.80
C ASP A 824 -15.68 -64.79 9.02
N ALA A 825 -15.03 -65.90 8.65
CA ALA A 825 -15.66 -67.00 7.91
C ALA A 825 -16.82 -67.68 8.67
N ALA A 826 -16.87 -67.58 10.00
CA ALA A 826 -17.96 -68.10 10.82
C ALA A 826 -19.11 -67.08 11.01
N GLY A 827 -18.99 -65.88 10.43
CA GLY A 827 -19.97 -64.81 10.55
C GLY A 827 -19.85 -63.99 11.83
N LYS A 828 -18.81 -64.22 12.65
CA LYS A 828 -18.56 -63.41 13.85
C LYS A 828 -18.06 -62.03 13.44
N ARG A 829 -18.67 -60.97 13.98
CA ARG A 829 -18.25 -59.58 13.74
C ARG A 829 -16.90 -59.31 14.39
N VAL A 830 -15.91 -58.91 13.58
CA VAL A 830 -14.55 -58.60 14.02
C VAL A 830 -14.23 -57.11 13.97
N ALA A 831 -14.93 -56.33 13.13
CA ALA A 831 -14.81 -54.87 13.12
C ALA A 831 -16.13 -54.20 12.72
N ILE A 832 -16.34 -52.97 13.19
CA ILE A 832 -17.44 -52.10 12.76
C ILE A 832 -16.96 -50.65 12.68
N ARG A 833 -17.35 -49.92 11.63
CA ARG A 833 -17.02 -48.52 11.45
C ARG A 833 -18.15 -47.78 10.76
N THR A 834 -18.53 -46.61 11.27
CA THR A 834 -19.51 -45.73 10.62
C THR A 834 -18.79 -44.61 9.89
N ILE A 835 -19.20 -44.33 8.65
CA ILE A 835 -18.64 -43.29 7.79
C ILE A 835 -19.76 -42.47 7.13
N SER A 836 -19.42 -41.27 6.66
CA SER A 836 -20.29 -40.46 5.79
C SER A 836 -19.81 -40.59 4.35
N LEU A 837 -20.70 -40.99 3.45
CA LEU A 837 -20.46 -41.04 2.01
C LEU A 837 -20.97 -39.77 1.34
N VAL A 838 -20.26 -39.30 0.32
CA VAL A 838 -20.75 -38.33 -0.65
C VAL A 838 -21.38 -39.04 -1.85
N ALA A 839 -22.23 -38.33 -2.60
CA ALA A 839 -22.73 -38.84 -3.88
C ALA A 839 -21.58 -38.99 -4.88
N GLY A 840 -21.42 -40.17 -5.49
CA GLY A 840 -20.31 -40.51 -6.37
C GLY A 840 -19.29 -41.46 -5.73
N SER A 841 -18.02 -41.30 -6.10
CA SER A 841 -16.94 -42.20 -5.69
C SER A 841 -16.38 -41.83 -4.32
N ASN A 842 -16.22 -42.83 -3.45
CA ASN A 842 -15.70 -42.69 -2.10
C ASN A 842 -14.55 -43.68 -1.89
N LYS A 843 -13.46 -43.25 -1.25
CA LYS A 843 -12.32 -44.10 -0.85
C LYS A 843 -12.29 -44.20 0.69
N VAL A 844 -12.35 -45.41 1.23
CA VAL A 844 -12.36 -45.65 2.68
C VAL A 844 -11.20 -46.56 3.06
N GLN A 845 -10.22 -46.01 3.76
CA GLN A 845 -9.10 -46.78 4.27
C GLN A 845 -9.53 -47.60 5.50
N LEU A 846 -9.27 -48.90 5.48
CA LEU A 846 -9.52 -49.84 6.57
C LEU A 846 -8.18 -50.42 7.05
N ASP A 847 -7.97 -50.41 8.35
CA ASP A 847 -6.81 -50.99 9.01
C ASP A 847 -7.21 -52.32 9.65
N PHE A 848 -6.57 -53.39 9.20
CA PHE A 848 -6.77 -54.77 9.58
C PHE A 848 -5.51 -55.41 10.15
N SER A 849 -4.54 -54.62 10.60
CA SER A 849 -3.31 -55.07 11.28
C SER A 849 -3.57 -56.06 12.43
N ASN A 850 -4.68 -55.89 13.14
CA ASN A 850 -5.07 -56.73 14.29
C ASN A 850 -5.94 -57.96 13.92
N LEU A 851 -6.21 -58.21 12.63
CA LEU A 851 -6.94 -59.40 12.18
C LEU A 851 -5.97 -60.55 11.92
N SER A 852 -6.30 -61.75 12.38
CA SER A 852 -5.55 -62.96 12.04
C SER A 852 -5.69 -63.31 10.56
N ALA A 853 -4.70 -64.01 9.98
CA ALA A 853 -4.80 -64.52 8.62
C ALA A 853 -6.06 -65.38 8.43
N GLY A 854 -6.78 -65.21 7.32
CA GLY A 854 -8.03 -65.91 7.07
C GLY A 854 -8.95 -65.24 6.06
N ASN A 855 -10.12 -65.86 5.85
CA ASN A 855 -11.16 -65.34 4.95
C ASN A 855 -12.16 -64.47 5.72
N TYR A 856 -12.41 -63.28 5.19
CA TYR A 856 -13.30 -62.29 5.79
C TYR A 856 -14.32 -61.76 4.78
N GLN A 857 -15.39 -61.16 5.30
CA GLN A 857 -16.39 -60.44 4.51
C GLN A 857 -16.53 -59.03 5.07
N VAL A 858 -16.51 -58.03 4.18
CA VAL A 858 -16.88 -56.64 4.51
C VAL A 858 -18.27 -56.36 3.96
N THR A 859 -19.18 -55.90 4.82
CA THR A 859 -20.56 -55.57 4.47
C THR A 859 -20.88 -54.13 4.85
N GLY A 860 -21.33 -53.34 3.86
CA GLY A 860 -21.85 -52.00 4.09
C GLY A 860 -23.36 -52.03 4.35
N TYR A 861 -23.83 -51.16 5.23
CA TYR A 861 -25.25 -50.93 5.55
C TYR A 861 -25.57 -49.44 5.50
N THR A 862 -26.66 -49.06 4.84
CA THR A 862 -27.21 -47.68 4.87
C THR A 862 -28.63 -47.68 5.46
N SER A 863 -29.15 -46.50 5.84
CA SER A 863 -30.46 -46.34 6.49
C SER A 863 -31.66 -46.80 5.64
N GLY A 864 -31.47 -47.03 4.33
CA GLY A 864 -32.49 -47.56 3.42
C GLY A 864 -32.58 -49.10 3.34
N ALA A 865 -31.93 -49.83 4.27
CA ALA A 865 -31.86 -51.31 4.32
C ALA A 865 -31.12 -52.00 3.16
N GLU A 866 -30.43 -51.26 2.29
CA GLU A 866 -29.54 -51.85 1.30
C GLU A 866 -28.24 -52.35 1.96
N LYS A 867 -27.85 -53.60 1.64
CA LYS A 867 -26.59 -54.20 2.05
C LYS A 867 -25.79 -54.68 0.84
N LYS A 868 -24.48 -54.43 0.86
CA LYS A 868 -23.53 -54.94 -0.14
C LYS A 868 -22.36 -55.58 0.57
N THR A 869 -21.94 -56.74 0.09
CA THR A 869 -20.89 -57.54 0.71
C THR A 869 -19.80 -57.84 -0.29
N LEU A 870 -18.55 -57.66 0.13
CA LEU A 870 -17.35 -58.05 -0.61
C LEU A 870 -16.52 -58.99 0.26
N ARG A 871 -15.97 -60.06 -0.35
CA ARG A 871 -15.11 -61.04 0.33
C ARG A 871 -13.65 -60.69 0.12
N PHE A 872 -12.83 -60.88 1.14
CA PHE A 872 -11.39 -60.66 1.06
C PHE A 872 -10.59 -61.66 1.88
N ILE A 873 -9.32 -61.80 1.54
CA ILE A 873 -8.35 -62.65 2.22
C ILE A 873 -7.42 -61.74 3.01
N LYS A 874 -7.20 -62.02 4.29
CA LYS A 874 -6.12 -61.44 5.10
C LYS A 874 -4.97 -62.45 5.14
N ASN A 875 -3.79 -62.03 4.75
CA ASN A 875 -2.57 -62.85 4.85
C ASN A 875 -1.91 -62.70 6.20
#